data_AF-A0A956R9I9-F1
#
_entry.id   AF-A0A956R9I9-F1
#
_cell.length_a   1.000
_cell.length_b   1.000
_cell.length_c   1.000
_cell.angle_alpha   90.00
_cell.angle_beta   90.00
_cell.angle_gamma   90.00
#
_symmetry.space_group_name_H-M   'P 1'
#
loop_
_entity.id
_entity.type
_entity.pdbx_description
1 polymer ?
#
loop_
_entity_poly.entity_id
_entity_poly.type
_entity_poly.pdbx_seq_one_letter_code
_entity_poly.pdbx_strand_id
1 'polypeptide(L)'
;MKKVVRNAAYEAFANAPDAIELGTRLKDVRDQTLSPGGRVHMSLFERVGPGRPHPRMRFAFADVEDPRPPGPLFDPSPAPASAAALREAIDAARTTHAVVLAARDLDDAVPSQSPLYWRSQIREARCRALFAEVRGKVEAWLADGTLPAAERAASHRAVAELEDEAYAGPQRFDDADTGTYHSYGHDAPFVHYLEALLESLPPEGSEAMAVLHGSTRESVRRQSVQLQSHLDWLMRHKYAYEVIEETDIERTLGGFLVDAESRRIVSEVEGSDPLAPEYELLRIAPAAEHPHAGEWIYRDGEGALRLQDHTEIDVDPELVRRARRSVDQLTFRRAPEDPHLREGIRFDWDGDGWVQQGPIDWVSWAGHCDIKAVMEQLGVTLTDDPLPRVTEYRSDTGRVHAYDRDLLLEMVASVIELGSVYARIDGTGQLQRGIHHFGGSRNDSRPDRLQFTGLGPGASFRWPLGGRRDTFRVTAIELPEGGRPDMGTVFFRYLPDVEQISFEKNPRYVKTVEGDYNIIDVSGARLEALVRVDVFDEVTGYPQQRTETTVLDLRPGADPGPSGRYFLGTHLDDVGARKIYRVYYEPGRHRIVANKEAYVQVEGRWVPRPVPEEDQQIPLQTPLRCTLSREMKRDDPSQFTALLQLAQRQGRNICADTDKESAVWNGVVTELHTAKVGANADARTEHWRVDLQARFGEARLEYLVRRDERGEPEAYCPATSDEHWARWPDFLWHDVPDVGSKGVERGDWIVNQAMVDRGLIEIRVDESVPSGFYVYDDHVKNTYELLFAGLAGYAHTVVHNNKRYGFRSAEAWQAAVDRLAALRGALSFEDEP
;
A
#
# COMPACT_ATOMS: atom_id res chain seq x y z
N MET A 1 -34.19 -16.16 25.95
CA MET A 1 -32.72 -15.92 26.07
C MET A 1 -32.20 -16.64 27.31
N LYS A 2 -30.92 -17.01 27.41
CA LYS A 2 -30.38 -17.58 28.68
C LYS A 2 -30.02 -16.47 29.66
N LYS A 3 -30.32 -16.67 30.94
CA LYS A 3 -29.96 -15.76 32.04
C LYS A 3 -29.24 -16.53 33.13
N VAL A 4 -28.12 -15.99 33.61
CA VAL A 4 -27.38 -16.58 34.74
C VAL A 4 -28.10 -16.27 36.05
N VAL A 5 -28.25 -17.27 36.90
CA VAL A 5 -28.80 -17.11 38.25
C VAL A 5 -27.75 -16.39 39.11
N ARG A 6 -28.08 -15.19 39.58
CA ARG A 6 -27.18 -14.36 40.40
C ARG A 6 -27.17 -14.86 41.85
N ASN A 7 -26.39 -15.90 42.11
CA ASN A 7 -26.19 -16.53 43.41
C ASN A 7 -24.71 -16.43 43.86
N ALA A 8 -24.36 -17.09 44.97
CA ALA A 8 -22.99 -17.11 45.48
C ALA A 8 -21.96 -17.69 44.48
N ALA A 9 -22.37 -18.64 43.61
CA ALA A 9 -21.50 -19.19 42.58
C ALA A 9 -21.22 -18.16 41.48
N TYR A 10 -22.22 -17.39 41.07
CA TYR A 10 -22.04 -16.26 40.15
C TYR A 10 -21.09 -15.20 40.72
N GLU A 11 -21.28 -14.80 41.98
CA GLU A 11 -20.40 -13.82 42.64
C GLU A 11 -18.95 -14.33 42.78
N ALA A 12 -18.78 -15.62 43.11
CA ALA A 12 -17.46 -16.24 43.18
C ALA A 12 -16.77 -16.29 41.80
N PHE A 13 -17.53 -16.60 40.74
CA PHE A 13 -17.03 -16.57 39.37
C PHE A 13 -16.69 -15.13 38.93
N ALA A 14 -17.59 -14.18 39.11
CA ALA A 14 -17.41 -12.80 38.65
C ALA A 14 -16.27 -12.06 39.36
N ASN A 15 -16.08 -12.34 40.65
CA ASN A 15 -15.02 -11.75 41.47
C ASN A 15 -13.80 -12.67 41.59
N ALA A 16 -13.66 -13.67 40.71
CA ALA A 16 -12.52 -14.58 40.67
C ALA A 16 -11.14 -13.89 40.76
N PRO A 17 -10.88 -12.71 40.12
CA PRO A 17 -9.60 -12.02 40.24
C PRO A 17 -9.22 -11.61 41.67
N ASP A 18 -10.18 -11.52 42.60
CA ASP A 18 -9.92 -11.15 43.99
C ASP A 18 -9.50 -12.36 44.85
N ALA A 19 -9.74 -13.59 44.37
CA ALA A 19 -9.53 -14.83 45.10
C ALA A 19 -8.57 -15.82 44.40
N ILE A 20 -8.31 -15.62 43.11
CA ILE A 20 -7.44 -16.46 42.28
C ILE A 20 -6.30 -15.61 41.73
N GLU A 21 -5.09 -16.14 41.77
CA GLU A 21 -3.95 -15.55 41.08
C GLU A 21 -4.10 -15.73 39.56
N LEU A 22 -4.48 -14.66 38.88
CA LEU A 22 -4.73 -14.66 37.44
C LEU A 22 -3.53 -14.18 36.61
N GLY A 23 -2.31 -14.11 37.18
CA GLY A 23 -1.13 -13.63 36.46
C GLY A 23 -1.10 -12.12 36.25
N THR A 24 -0.26 -11.64 35.32
CA THR A 24 -0.08 -10.20 35.09
C THR A 24 -1.23 -9.65 34.28
N ARG A 25 -1.97 -8.66 34.81
CA ARG A 25 -2.99 -7.96 34.04
C ARG A 25 -2.34 -7.14 32.92
N LEU A 26 -2.58 -7.52 31.66
CA LEU A 26 -1.87 -6.89 30.53
C LEU A 26 -2.16 -5.41 30.40
N LYS A 27 -3.37 -4.96 30.75
CA LYS A 27 -3.73 -3.54 30.78
C LYS A 27 -2.76 -2.66 31.59
N ASP A 28 -2.11 -3.22 32.60
CA ASP A 28 -1.24 -2.48 33.53
C ASP A 28 0.22 -2.43 33.04
N VAL A 29 0.57 -3.19 32.00
CA VAL A 29 1.93 -3.28 31.44
C VAL A 29 2.01 -3.06 29.93
N ARG A 30 0.88 -2.98 29.22
CA ARG A 30 0.80 -2.91 27.75
C ARG A 30 1.33 -1.61 27.13
N ASP A 31 1.65 -0.59 27.93
CA ASP A 31 2.31 0.64 27.49
C ASP A 31 3.85 0.56 27.50
N GLN A 32 4.40 -0.61 27.85
CA GLN A 32 5.84 -0.87 27.73
C GLN A 32 6.29 -0.90 26.26
N THR A 33 7.47 -0.34 26.02
CA THR A 33 8.16 -0.44 24.73
C THR A 33 8.69 -1.86 24.53
N LEU A 34 8.44 -2.40 23.34
CA LEU A 34 8.89 -3.69 22.84
C LEU A 34 10.04 -3.49 21.85
N SER A 35 10.85 -4.52 21.63
CA SER A 35 11.93 -4.51 20.64
C SER A 35 11.91 -5.76 19.76
N PRO A 36 10.86 -5.95 18.95
CA PRO A 36 10.76 -7.10 18.04
C PRO A 36 11.93 -7.08 17.06
N GLY A 37 12.66 -8.20 16.95
CA GLY A 37 13.80 -8.35 16.04
C GLY A 37 15.01 -7.44 16.35
N GLY A 38 15.00 -6.66 17.44
CA GLY A 38 16.14 -5.83 17.89
C GLY A 38 16.39 -4.54 17.09
N ARG A 39 15.78 -4.35 15.91
CA ARG A 39 15.99 -3.19 15.03
C ARG A 39 15.19 -1.95 15.43
N VAL A 40 13.98 -2.15 15.95
CA VAL A 40 13.03 -1.06 16.26
C VAL A 40 12.55 -1.15 17.70
N HIS A 41 12.26 0.02 18.27
CA HIS A 41 11.39 0.18 19.41
C HIS A 41 9.95 0.29 18.92
N MET A 42 9.08 -0.59 19.42
CA MET A 42 7.67 -0.61 19.11
C MET A 42 6.84 -0.37 20.38
N SER A 43 5.90 0.55 20.34
CA SER A 43 4.86 0.69 21.37
C SER A 43 3.51 0.37 20.74
N LEU A 44 2.65 -0.37 21.43
CA LEU A 44 1.28 -0.68 20.98
C LEU A 44 0.23 0.18 21.70
N PHE A 45 0.55 0.75 22.85
CA PHE A 45 -0.36 1.63 23.58
C PHE A 45 0.36 2.91 23.99
N GLU A 46 -0.27 4.05 23.76
CA GLU A 46 0.26 5.35 24.15
C GLU A 46 -0.49 5.92 25.35
N ARG A 47 0.26 6.40 26.34
CA ARG A 47 -0.27 7.17 27.47
C ARG A 47 -0.10 8.65 27.21
N VAL A 48 -1.22 9.38 27.13
CA VAL A 48 -1.23 10.84 27.03
C VAL A 48 -1.60 11.42 28.40
N GLY A 49 -0.64 12.10 29.04
CA GLY A 49 -0.80 12.68 30.38
C GLY A 49 -1.09 11.63 31.47
N PRO A 50 -1.84 11.98 32.55
CA PRO A 50 -2.24 11.03 33.59
C PRO A 50 -3.34 10.05 33.13
N GLY A 51 -3.73 10.08 31.85
CA GLY A 51 -4.80 9.28 31.28
C GLY A 51 -4.49 7.79 31.15
N ARG A 52 -5.49 7.04 30.69
CA ARG A 52 -5.36 5.61 30.38
C ARG A 52 -4.65 5.42 29.02
N PRO A 53 -3.75 4.44 28.87
CA PRO A 53 -3.17 4.13 27.57
C PRO A 53 -4.24 3.70 26.56
N HIS A 54 -4.16 4.24 25.35
CA HIS A 54 -5.05 3.91 24.23
C HIS A 54 -4.27 3.24 23.08
N PRO A 55 -4.92 2.47 22.21
CA PRO A 55 -4.25 1.75 21.11
C PRO A 55 -3.56 2.73 20.17
N ARG A 56 -2.24 2.56 20.05
CA ARG A 56 -1.41 3.28 19.08
C ARG A 56 -0.11 2.51 18.86
N MET A 57 0.01 1.88 17.71
CA MET A 57 1.22 1.25 17.20
C MET A 57 2.15 2.33 16.66
N ARG A 58 3.29 2.52 17.32
CA ARG A 58 4.37 3.43 16.87
C ARG A 58 5.67 2.67 16.81
N PHE A 59 6.41 2.89 15.73
CA PHE A 59 7.77 2.41 15.55
C PHE A 59 8.78 3.56 15.64
N ALA A 60 9.95 3.26 16.17
CA ALA A 60 11.14 4.09 16.06
C ALA A 60 12.35 3.17 15.90
N PHE A 61 13.27 3.50 14.99
CA PHE A 61 14.52 2.75 14.88
C PHE A 61 15.35 2.91 16.16
N ALA A 62 15.91 1.81 16.64
CA ALA A 62 16.76 1.82 17.82
C ALA A 62 18.14 2.39 17.46
N ASP A 63 18.62 3.36 18.25
CA ASP A 63 19.99 3.83 18.10
C ASP A 63 20.96 2.71 18.49
N VAL A 64 22.06 2.61 17.73
CA VAL A 64 23.11 1.62 17.97
C VAL A 64 24.32 2.31 18.57
N GLU A 65 24.67 1.92 19.80
CA GLU A 65 25.89 2.39 20.46
C GLU A 65 27.12 1.59 19.95
N ASP A 66 28.19 2.29 19.56
CA ASP A 66 29.46 1.66 19.20
C ASP A 66 30.18 1.21 20.50
N PRO A 67 30.37 -0.10 20.73
CA PRO A 67 30.99 -0.59 21.95
C PRO A 67 32.51 -0.30 22.00
N ARG A 68 33.13 0.05 20.87
CA ARG A 68 34.56 0.40 20.76
C ARG A 68 34.71 1.62 19.83
N PRO A 69 34.28 2.81 20.25
CA PRO A 69 34.38 4.00 19.42
C PRO A 69 35.86 4.28 19.10
N PRO A 70 36.20 4.56 17.83
CA PRO A 70 37.59 4.83 17.45
C PRO A 70 38.08 6.16 18.05
N GLY A 71 39.40 6.28 18.21
CA GLY A 71 40.05 7.58 18.42
C GLY A 71 40.05 8.43 17.14
N PRO A 72 40.82 9.54 17.12
CA PRO A 72 40.93 10.38 15.92
C PRO A 72 41.32 9.56 14.69
N LEU A 73 40.58 9.75 13.59
CA LEU A 73 40.76 9.03 12.33
C LEU A 73 41.50 9.86 11.27
N PHE A 74 41.64 11.17 11.49
CA PHE A 74 42.31 12.05 10.54
C PHE A 74 43.19 13.13 11.20
N ASP A 75 44.51 12.92 11.14
CA ASP A 75 45.51 13.92 11.55
C ASP A 75 46.83 13.74 10.77
N PRO A 76 46.86 14.08 9.47
CA PRO A 76 48.06 13.93 8.65
C PRO A 76 49.19 14.86 9.13
N SER A 77 50.40 14.30 9.23
CA SER A 77 51.62 15.06 9.53
C SER A 77 52.70 14.75 8.47
N PRO A 78 53.12 15.74 7.66
CA PRO A 78 52.71 17.15 7.70
C PRO A 78 51.27 17.38 7.18
N ALA A 79 50.71 18.55 7.49
CA ALA A 79 49.40 18.95 6.97
C ALA A 79 49.44 19.14 5.44
N PRO A 80 48.36 18.81 4.70
CA PRO A 80 48.28 18.99 3.26
C PRO A 80 48.35 20.47 2.85
N ALA A 81 49.13 20.77 1.80
CA ALA A 81 49.31 22.13 1.28
C ALA A 81 48.51 22.41 -0.02
N SER A 82 47.78 21.42 -0.54
CA SER A 82 46.94 21.54 -1.74
C SER A 82 45.77 20.57 -1.69
N ALA A 83 44.74 20.78 -2.52
CA ALA A 83 43.61 19.87 -2.63
C ALA A 83 44.03 18.46 -3.10
N ALA A 84 45.07 18.35 -3.93
CA ALA A 84 45.61 17.06 -4.36
C ALA A 84 46.27 16.29 -3.19
N ALA A 85 47.10 16.97 -2.40
CA ALA A 85 47.71 16.38 -1.21
C ALA A 85 46.65 16.03 -0.14
N LEU A 86 45.58 16.82 -0.05
CA LEU A 86 44.45 16.52 0.82
C LEU A 86 43.74 15.23 0.39
N ARG A 87 43.51 15.05 -0.91
CA ARG A 87 42.90 13.83 -1.47
C ARG A 87 43.72 12.59 -1.10
N GLU A 88 45.04 12.63 -1.32
CA GLU A 88 45.96 11.56 -0.94
C GLU A 88 45.93 11.26 0.56
N ALA A 89 45.89 12.29 1.41
CA ALA A 89 45.82 12.12 2.86
C ALA A 89 44.51 11.46 3.32
N ILE A 90 43.37 11.84 2.73
CA ILE A 90 42.07 11.23 3.04
C ILE A 90 42.05 9.76 2.59
N ASP A 91 42.55 9.45 1.39
CA ASP A 91 42.61 8.07 0.89
C ASP A 91 43.57 7.19 1.72
N ALA A 92 44.69 7.75 2.18
CA ALA A 92 45.60 7.08 3.09
C ALA A 92 44.93 6.76 4.44
N ALA A 93 44.15 7.70 4.99
CA ALA A 93 43.39 7.49 6.22
C ALA A 93 42.30 6.42 6.04
N ARG A 94 41.52 6.47 4.95
CA ARG A 94 40.52 5.45 4.60
C ARG A 94 41.14 4.06 4.48
N THR A 95 42.30 3.96 3.83
CA THR A 95 43.02 2.69 3.67
C THR A 95 43.54 2.17 5.01
N THR A 96 44.16 3.04 5.82
CA THR A 96 44.70 2.69 7.14
C THR A 96 43.61 2.21 8.09
N HIS A 97 42.44 2.85 8.05
CA HIS A 97 41.32 2.56 8.94
C HIS A 97 40.24 1.67 8.31
N ALA A 98 40.49 1.01 7.18
CA ALA A 98 39.47 0.29 6.41
C ALA A 98 38.70 -0.76 7.24
N VAL A 99 39.39 -1.51 8.12
CA VAL A 99 38.77 -2.52 9.00
C VAL A 99 37.84 -1.86 10.03
N VAL A 100 38.29 -0.75 10.62
CA VAL A 100 37.55 0.01 11.64
C VAL A 100 36.35 0.72 11.01
N LEU A 101 36.54 1.39 9.87
CA LEU A 101 35.46 2.06 9.14
C LEU A 101 34.38 1.07 8.68
N ALA A 102 34.76 -0.16 8.33
CA ALA A 102 33.82 -1.22 7.97
C ALA A 102 33.19 -1.96 9.17
N ALA A 103 33.48 -1.55 10.41
CA ALA A 103 33.05 -2.19 11.66
C ALA A 103 33.41 -3.70 11.78
N ARG A 104 34.43 -4.16 11.05
CA ARG A 104 34.87 -5.57 11.04
C ARG A 104 35.70 -5.94 12.26
N ASP A 105 36.20 -4.94 12.99
CA ASP A 105 36.80 -5.12 14.30
C ASP A 105 35.79 -5.58 15.36
N LEU A 106 34.48 -5.48 15.08
CA LEU A 106 33.39 -5.76 16.02
C LEU A 106 32.70 -7.12 15.84
N ASP A 107 33.21 -8.01 14.99
CA ASP A 107 32.52 -9.26 14.62
C ASP A 107 32.14 -10.17 15.80
N ASP A 108 32.86 -10.09 16.92
CA ASP A 108 32.63 -10.81 18.16
C ASP A 108 31.57 -10.17 19.08
N ALA A 109 31.19 -8.91 18.84
CA ALA A 109 30.26 -8.14 19.65
C ALA A 109 28.88 -7.93 18.99
N VAL A 110 28.68 -8.46 17.77
CA VAL A 110 27.44 -8.27 17.00
C VAL A 110 26.29 -9.07 17.63
N PRO A 111 25.13 -8.43 17.91
CA PRO A 111 23.94 -9.14 18.37
C PRO A 111 23.46 -10.19 17.35
N SER A 112 22.80 -11.25 17.84
CA SER A 112 22.20 -12.27 16.96
C SER A 112 20.97 -11.76 16.22
N GLN A 113 20.24 -10.81 16.80
CA GLN A 113 19.09 -10.16 16.20
C GLN A 113 19.54 -8.96 15.36
N SER A 114 19.11 -8.92 14.10
CA SER A 114 19.46 -7.87 13.12
C SER A 114 20.96 -7.47 13.07
N PRO A 115 21.88 -8.44 12.87
CA PRO A 115 23.33 -8.19 12.86
C PRO A 115 23.80 -7.21 11.78
N LEU A 116 23.16 -7.19 10.60
CA LEU A 116 23.55 -6.31 9.50
C LEU A 116 23.09 -4.88 9.73
N TYR A 117 21.92 -4.67 10.32
CA TYR A 117 21.48 -3.35 10.77
C TYR A 117 22.48 -2.76 11.78
N TRP A 118 22.84 -3.52 12.81
CA TRP A 118 23.79 -3.08 13.84
C TRP A 118 25.15 -2.69 13.26
N ARG A 119 25.73 -3.55 12.41
CA ARG A 119 27.00 -3.27 11.73
C ARG A 119 26.93 -2.04 10.84
N SER A 120 25.84 -1.89 10.09
CA SER A 120 25.66 -0.77 9.17
C SER A 120 25.61 0.55 9.95
N GLN A 121 24.82 0.65 11.02
CA GLN A 121 24.75 1.87 11.85
C GLN A 121 26.13 2.32 12.35
N ILE A 122 26.98 1.39 12.81
CA ILE A 122 28.31 1.71 13.32
C ILE A 122 29.26 2.11 12.19
N ARG A 123 29.27 1.38 11.06
CA ARG A 123 30.02 1.78 9.86
C ARG A 123 29.67 3.22 9.48
N GLU A 124 28.38 3.54 9.39
CA GLU A 124 27.91 4.86 9.00
C GLU A 124 28.33 5.95 10.00
N ALA A 125 28.23 5.68 11.30
CA ALA A 125 28.67 6.58 12.35
C ALA A 125 30.18 6.88 12.27
N ARG A 126 31.01 5.85 12.06
CA ARG A 126 32.48 5.98 11.95
C ARG A 126 32.91 6.71 10.68
N CYS A 127 32.30 6.41 9.53
CA CYS A 127 32.53 7.16 8.28
C CYS A 127 32.17 8.65 8.44
N ARG A 128 31.01 8.93 9.05
CA ARG A 128 30.57 10.31 9.32
C ARG A 128 31.53 11.04 10.27
N ALA A 129 32.04 10.36 11.30
CA ALA A 129 33.03 10.92 12.22
C ALA A 129 34.33 11.29 11.50
N LEU A 130 34.86 10.41 10.64
CA LEU A 130 36.04 10.70 9.82
C LEU A 130 35.85 11.98 8.98
N PHE A 131 34.76 12.08 8.22
CA PHE A 131 34.54 13.25 7.36
C PHE A 131 34.16 14.52 8.12
N ALA A 132 33.61 14.40 9.33
CA ALA A 132 33.47 15.54 10.23
C ALA A 132 34.84 16.06 10.71
N GLU A 133 35.78 15.17 11.06
CA GLU A 133 37.16 15.53 11.40
C GLU A 133 37.89 16.18 10.22
N VAL A 134 37.80 15.58 9.02
CA VAL A 134 38.38 16.11 7.79
C VAL A 134 37.89 17.53 7.53
N ARG A 135 36.56 17.76 7.56
CA ARG A 135 35.98 19.11 7.38
C ARG A 135 36.49 20.10 8.42
N GLY A 136 36.54 19.70 9.69
CA GLY A 136 37.07 20.53 10.77
C GLY A 136 38.53 20.92 10.54
N LYS A 137 39.37 19.99 10.09
CA LYS A 137 40.79 20.24 9.77
C LYS A 137 40.95 21.14 8.55
N VAL A 138 40.19 20.92 7.48
CA VAL A 138 40.21 21.77 6.27
C VAL A 138 39.87 23.21 6.62
N GLU A 139 38.83 23.45 7.42
CA GLU A 139 38.49 24.81 7.86
C GLU A 139 39.59 25.44 8.73
N ALA A 140 40.20 24.65 9.64
CA ALA A 140 41.30 25.14 10.46
C ALA A 140 42.53 25.53 9.60
N TRP A 141 42.92 24.69 8.65
CA TRP A 141 44.05 24.93 7.76
C TRP A 141 43.80 26.09 6.79
N LEU A 142 42.56 26.30 6.35
CA LEU A 142 42.21 27.48 5.55
C LEU A 142 42.23 28.77 6.39
N ALA A 143 41.88 28.69 7.67
CA ALA A 143 41.86 29.83 8.58
C ALA A 143 43.26 30.27 9.02
N ASP A 144 44.18 29.31 9.27
CA ASP A 144 45.54 29.60 9.69
C ASP A 144 46.53 29.80 8.52
N GLY A 145 46.09 29.54 7.29
CA GLY A 145 46.86 29.73 6.07
C GLY A 145 47.75 28.54 5.66
N THR A 146 47.66 27.41 6.37
CA THR A 146 48.30 26.15 5.99
C THR A 146 47.80 25.66 4.62
N LEU A 147 46.48 25.75 4.39
CA LEU A 147 45.89 25.62 3.06
C LEU A 147 45.68 27.02 2.46
N PRO A 148 46.23 27.31 1.27
CA PRO A 148 46.01 28.59 0.60
C PRO A 148 44.52 28.84 0.33
N ALA A 149 44.06 30.08 0.45
CA ALA A 149 42.66 30.44 0.16
C ALA A 149 42.22 30.09 -1.28
N ALA A 150 43.15 30.06 -2.23
CA ALA A 150 42.90 29.63 -3.61
C ALA A 150 42.51 28.15 -3.73
N GLU A 151 42.91 27.32 -2.76
CA GLU A 151 42.60 25.89 -2.71
C GLU A 151 41.22 25.59 -2.09
N ARG A 152 40.51 26.61 -1.57
CA ARG A 152 39.26 26.41 -0.83
C ARG A 152 38.24 25.59 -1.61
N ALA A 153 37.88 26.01 -2.82
CA ALA A 153 36.86 25.32 -3.63
C ALA A 153 37.30 23.89 -3.99
N ALA A 154 38.55 23.73 -4.44
CA ALA A 154 39.10 22.43 -4.80
C ALA A 154 39.21 21.46 -3.60
N SER A 155 39.50 21.98 -2.40
CA SER A 155 39.57 21.20 -1.16
C SER A 155 38.19 20.75 -0.71
N HIS A 156 37.19 21.64 -0.73
CA HIS A 156 35.80 21.26 -0.46
C HIS A 156 35.31 20.20 -1.43
N ARG A 157 35.60 20.36 -2.73
CA ARG A 157 35.25 19.38 -3.75
C ARG A 157 35.91 18.03 -3.50
N ALA A 158 37.20 18.01 -3.16
CA ALA A 158 37.90 16.76 -2.84
C ALA A 158 37.25 16.05 -1.64
N VAL A 159 36.85 16.79 -0.61
CA VAL A 159 36.15 16.23 0.55
C VAL A 159 34.78 15.66 0.16
N ALA A 160 33.96 16.40 -0.60
CA ALA A 160 32.63 15.96 -1.01
C ALA A 160 32.69 14.70 -1.89
N GLU A 161 33.56 14.68 -2.89
CA GLU A 161 33.74 13.52 -3.78
C GLU A 161 34.22 12.27 -3.01
N LEU A 162 35.22 12.43 -2.13
CA LEU A 162 35.75 11.30 -1.36
C LEU A 162 34.79 10.81 -0.28
N GLU A 163 33.92 11.68 0.24
CA GLU A 163 32.87 11.29 1.18
C GLU A 163 31.84 10.39 0.48
N ASP A 164 31.34 10.79 -0.70
CA ASP A 164 30.46 9.95 -1.51
C ASP A 164 31.12 8.59 -1.84
N GLU A 165 32.41 8.61 -2.24
CA GLU A 165 33.18 7.39 -2.50
C GLU A 165 33.43 6.54 -1.25
N ALA A 166 33.39 7.10 -0.04
CA ALA A 166 33.54 6.33 1.21
C ALA A 166 32.27 5.55 1.59
N TYR A 167 31.10 6.06 1.19
CA TYR A 167 29.84 5.35 1.34
C TYR A 167 29.57 4.34 0.22
N ALA A 168 30.28 4.47 -0.92
CA ALA A 168 30.23 3.51 -2.02
C ALA A 168 30.74 2.10 -1.63
N GLY A 169 30.39 1.12 -2.45
CA GLY A 169 30.64 -0.31 -2.23
C GLY A 169 29.38 -1.10 -1.89
N PRO A 170 29.53 -2.39 -1.54
CA PRO A 170 28.41 -3.25 -1.19
C PRO A 170 27.95 -3.00 0.26
N GLN A 171 26.65 -2.91 0.43
CA GLN A 171 25.97 -2.81 1.71
C GLN A 171 24.84 -3.82 1.75
N ARG A 172 24.84 -4.65 2.79
CA ARG A 172 23.84 -5.71 2.99
C ARG A 172 22.94 -5.36 4.16
N PHE A 173 21.69 -5.77 4.07
CA PHE A 173 20.65 -5.54 5.06
C PHE A 173 20.11 -6.87 5.55
N ASP A 174 19.55 -6.92 6.78
CA ASP A 174 18.98 -8.20 7.24
C ASP A 174 17.78 -8.60 6.40
N ASP A 175 17.75 -9.88 6.06
CA ASP A 175 16.82 -10.53 5.15
C ASP A 175 16.02 -11.61 5.90
N ALA A 176 15.35 -11.21 6.98
CA ALA A 176 14.41 -12.10 7.64
C ALA A 176 13.13 -12.18 6.81
N ASP A 177 12.78 -13.39 6.36
CA ASP A 177 11.56 -13.64 5.59
C ASP A 177 10.39 -13.88 6.53
N THR A 178 9.29 -13.17 6.30
CA THR A 178 8.02 -13.48 6.94
C THR A 178 7.44 -14.83 6.49
N GLY A 179 7.89 -15.39 5.38
CA GLY A 179 7.38 -16.63 4.78
C GLY A 179 5.98 -16.47 4.18
N THR A 180 5.49 -15.22 4.05
CA THR A 180 4.08 -14.94 3.75
C THR A 180 3.83 -14.19 2.45
N TYR A 181 4.87 -13.84 1.69
CA TYR A 181 4.65 -13.29 0.34
C TYR A 181 4.10 -14.33 -0.63
N HIS A 182 4.24 -15.64 -0.34
CA HIS A 182 3.77 -16.71 -1.21
C HIS A 182 2.26 -17.01 -1.10
N SER A 183 1.45 -16.13 -0.50
CA SER A 183 -0.02 -16.22 -0.57
C SER A 183 -0.61 -15.88 -1.95
N TYR A 184 0.24 -15.74 -2.98
CA TYR A 184 -0.18 -15.76 -4.38
C TYR A 184 -0.81 -17.12 -4.72
N GLY A 185 -2.14 -17.17 -4.83
CA GLY A 185 -2.90 -18.36 -5.23
C GLY A 185 -3.26 -19.33 -4.10
N HIS A 186 -3.13 -18.91 -2.83
CA HIS A 186 -3.59 -19.69 -1.67
C HIS A 186 -4.21 -18.75 -0.64
N ASP A 187 -5.53 -18.90 -0.42
CA ASP A 187 -6.34 -18.38 0.71
C ASP A 187 -5.75 -17.13 1.40
N ALA A 188 -6.08 -15.95 0.86
CA ALA A 188 -5.38 -14.72 1.19
C ALA A 188 -5.37 -14.42 2.72
N PRO A 189 -4.21 -14.06 3.29
CA PRO A 189 -4.09 -13.69 4.70
C PRO A 189 -4.90 -12.43 5.00
N PHE A 190 -5.27 -12.21 6.28
CA PHE A 190 -5.99 -11.05 6.89
C PHE A 190 -7.40 -11.35 7.39
N VAL A 191 -8.03 -12.44 6.92
CA VAL A 191 -9.37 -12.83 7.37
C VAL A 191 -9.32 -13.87 8.48
N HIS A 192 -8.29 -14.73 8.52
CA HIS A 192 -8.20 -15.84 9.47
C HIS A 192 -8.14 -15.39 10.92
N TYR A 193 -7.36 -14.35 11.22
CA TYR A 193 -7.32 -13.84 12.60
C TYR A 193 -8.66 -13.20 13.02
N LEU A 194 -9.41 -12.60 12.09
CA LEU A 194 -10.74 -12.04 12.36
C LEU A 194 -11.75 -13.14 12.65
N GLU A 195 -11.74 -14.21 11.84
CA GLU A 195 -12.57 -15.40 12.05
C GLU A 195 -12.23 -16.08 13.38
N ALA A 196 -10.94 -16.30 13.67
CA ALA A 196 -10.49 -16.89 14.93
C ALA A 196 -10.89 -16.03 16.14
N LEU A 197 -10.85 -14.70 16.01
CA LEU A 197 -11.35 -13.79 17.04
C LEU A 197 -12.87 -13.85 17.18
N LEU A 198 -13.62 -13.82 16.08
CA LEU A 198 -15.09 -13.94 16.09
C LEU A 198 -15.54 -15.26 16.72
N GLU A 199 -14.91 -16.37 16.37
CA GLU A 199 -15.20 -17.69 16.94
C GLU A 199 -14.91 -17.76 18.44
N SER A 200 -13.91 -17.01 18.91
CA SER A 200 -13.57 -16.94 20.33
C SER A 200 -14.62 -16.19 21.17
N LEU A 201 -15.38 -15.27 20.56
CA LEU A 201 -16.36 -14.45 21.29
C LEU A 201 -17.63 -15.25 21.61
N PRO A 202 -18.27 -14.98 22.76
CA PRO A 202 -19.52 -15.65 23.12
C PRO A 202 -20.65 -15.27 22.13
N PRO A 203 -21.43 -16.23 21.61
CA PRO A 203 -22.57 -15.94 20.75
C PRO A 203 -23.66 -15.15 21.49
N GLU A 204 -24.36 -14.26 20.78
CA GLU A 204 -25.49 -13.52 21.34
C GLU A 204 -26.58 -14.49 21.87
N GLY A 205 -27.16 -14.17 23.03
CA GLY A 205 -28.18 -14.99 23.67
C GLY A 205 -27.70 -16.31 24.32
N SER A 206 -26.41 -16.65 24.20
CA SER A 206 -25.82 -17.85 24.80
C SER A 206 -25.61 -17.72 26.33
N GLU A 207 -25.43 -18.86 27.01
CA GLU A 207 -24.99 -18.90 28.41
C GLU A 207 -23.66 -18.16 28.62
N ALA A 208 -22.76 -18.25 27.64
CA ALA A 208 -21.47 -17.56 27.66
C ALA A 208 -21.61 -16.03 27.65
N MET A 209 -22.59 -15.49 26.93
CA MET A 209 -22.91 -14.06 26.96
C MET A 209 -23.62 -13.67 28.26
N ALA A 210 -24.42 -14.58 28.83
CA ALA A 210 -25.19 -14.35 30.04
C ALA A 210 -24.33 -14.16 31.30
N VAL A 211 -23.16 -14.83 31.38
CA VAL A 211 -22.25 -14.71 32.54
C VAL A 211 -21.55 -13.35 32.62
N LEU A 212 -21.48 -12.58 31.53
CA LEU A 212 -20.85 -11.27 31.51
C LEU A 212 -21.73 -10.18 32.16
N HIS A 213 -21.11 -9.26 32.89
CA HIS A 213 -21.76 -8.04 33.41
C HIS A 213 -22.21 -7.11 32.27
N GLY A 214 -23.20 -6.25 32.52
CA GLY A 214 -23.85 -5.43 31.48
C GLY A 214 -22.90 -4.60 30.62
N SER A 215 -21.96 -3.85 31.22
CA SER A 215 -20.98 -3.05 30.45
C SER A 215 -19.99 -3.91 29.66
N THR A 216 -19.65 -5.09 30.21
CA THR A 216 -18.72 -6.06 29.60
C THR A 216 -19.38 -6.78 28.43
N ARG A 217 -20.64 -7.18 28.60
CA ARG A 217 -21.49 -7.76 27.56
C ARG A 217 -21.59 -6.83 26.36
N GLU A 218 -21.85 -5.56 26.63
CA GLU A 218 -21.98 -4.55 25.58
C GLU A 218 -20.65 -4.27 24.86
N SER A 219 -19.53 -4.31 25.58
CA SER A 219 -18.18 -4.24 24.98
C SER A 219 -17.90 -5.43 24.05
N VAL A 220 -18.29 -6.64 24.45
CA VAL A 220 -18.15 -7.85 23.61
C VAL A 220 -19.06 -7.79 22.37
N ARG A 221 -20.30 -7.30 22.50
CA ARG A 221 -21.19 -7.10 21.34
C ARG A 221 -20.59 -6.13 20.33
N ARG A 222 -20.11 -4.97 20.79
CA ARG A 222 -19.42 -4.01 19.91
C ARG A 222 -18.18 -4.63 19.27
N GLN A 223 -17.42 -5.41 20.03
CA GLN A 223 -16.26 -6.12 19.50
C GLN A 223 -16.66 -7.06 18.34
N SER A 224 -17.73 -7.85 18.49
CA SER A 224 -18.25 -8.71 17.42
C SER A 224 -18.68 -7.91 16.19
N VAL A 225 -19.38 -6.78 16.39
CA VAL A 225 -19.79 -5.90 15.28
C VAL A 225 -18.58 -5.32 14.55
N GLN A 226 -17.62 -4.75 15.28
CA GLN A 226 -16.41 -4.15 14.71
C GLN A 226 -15.54 -5.17 13.97
N LEU A 227 -15.41 -6.40 14.50
CA LEU A 227 -14.74 -7.51 13.83
C LEU A 227 -15.45 -7.88 12.53
N GLN A 228 -16.78 -8.02 12.56
CA GLN A 228 -17.56 -8.38 11.38
C GLN A 228 -17.49 -7.30 10.31
N SER A 229 -17.58 -6.02 10.68
CA SER A 229 -17.42 -4.90 9.75
C SER A 229 -16.05 -4.90 9.08
N HIS A 230 -14.98 -5.21 9.82
CA HIS A 230 -13.64 -5.34 9.23
C HIS A 230 -13.58 -6.50 8.23
N LEU A 231 -14.10 -7.67 8.61
CA LEU A 231 -14.12 -8.84 7.75
C LEU A 231 -14.91 -8.56 6.47
N ASP A 232 -16.12 -8.01 6.59
CA ASP A 232 -16.97 -7.66 5.44
C ASP A 232 -16.29 -6.64 4.52
N TRP A 233 -15.56 -5.67 5.09
CA TRP A 233 -14.79 -4.72 4.29
C TRP A 233 -13.66 -5.41 3.51
N LEU A 234 -12.91 -6.31 4.15
CA LEU A 234 -11.84 -7.07 3.46
C LEU A 234 -12.41 -7.95 2.35
N MET A 235 -13.51 -8.66 2.63
CA MET A 235 -14.20 -9.50 1.65
C MET A 235 -14.67 -8.73 0.41
N ARG A 236 -14.95 -7.44 0.56
CA ARG A 236 -15.45 -6.56 -0.50
C ARG A 236 -14.40 -5.88 -1.34
N HIS A 237 -13.21 -5.66 -0.79
CA HIS A 237 -12.23 -4.75 -1.39
C HIS A 237 -10.83 -5.34 -1.51
N LYS A 238 -10.56 -6.49 -0.88
CA LYS A 238 -9.20 -7.04 -0.78
C LYS A 238 -9.08 -8.54 -0.90
N TYR A 239 -10.07 -9.30 -0.45
CA TYR A 239 -9.96 -10.75 -0.39
C TYR A 239 -10.11 -11.38 -1.78
N ALA A 240 -9.19 -12.29 -2.09
CA ALA A 240 -9.27 -13.18 -3.24
C ALA A 240 -8.78 -14.57 -2.81
N TYR A 241 -9.51 -15.61 -3.21
CA TYR A 241 -9.14 -17.00 -2.94
C TYR A 241 -8.17 -17.53 -4.00
N GLU A 242 -8.54 -17.41 -5.28
CA GLU A 242 -7.69 -17.78 -6.43
C GLU A 242 -7.51 -16.61 -7.39
N VAL A 243 -8.62 -16.11 -7.93
CA VAL A 243 -8.73 -14.98 -8.87
C VAL A 243 -10.07 -14.30 -8.64
N ILE A 244 -10.25 -13.06 -9.08
CA ILE A 244 -11.58 -12.43 -9.07
C ILE A 244 -12.09 -12.38 -10.50
N GLU A 245 -13.20 -13.06 -10.77
CA GLU A 245 -13.95 -12.91 -12.01
C GLU A 245 -15.37 -12.41 -11.67
N GLU A 246 -15.69 -11.20 -12.11
CA GLU A 246 -16.97 -10.56 -11.77
C GLU A 246 -18.17 -11.28 -12.38
N THR A 247 -17.95 -12.09 -13.42
CA THR A 247 -19.00 -12.94 -14.02
C THR A 247 -19.28 -14.23 -13.25
N ASP A 248 -18.40 -14.62 -12.33
CA ASP A 248 -18.51 -15.84 -11.52
C ASP A 248 -17.95 -15.60 -10.10
N ILE A 249 -18.42 -14.54 -9.47
CA ILE A 249 -17.75 -13.97 -8.29
C ILE A 249 -17.72 -14.96 -7.12
N GLU A 250 -18.78 -15.74 -6.90
CA GLU A 250 -18.85 -16.59 -5.71
C GLU A 250 -17.81 -17.70 -5.72
N ARG A 251 -17.61 -18.33 -6.88
CA ARG A 251 -16.64 -19.42 -7.04
C ARG A 251 -15.21 -18.89 -7.03
N THR A 252 -14.96 -17.81 -7.73
CA THR A 252 -13.60 -17.26 -7.90
C THR A 252 -13.10 -16.56 -6.63
N LEU A 253 -13.98 -15.80 -5.95
CA LEU A 253 -13.70 -15.23 -4.63
C LEU A 253 -13.71 -16.29 -3.52
N GLY A 254 -14.46 -17.40 -3.67
CA GLY A 254 -14.58 -18.43 -2.64
C GLY A 254 -15.51 -18.04 -1.50
N GLY A 255 -16.66 -17.44 -1.81
CA GLY A 255 -17.61 -16.97 -0.79
C GLY A 255 -19.02 -16.67 -1.33
N PHE A 256 -20.03 -16.88 -0.49
CA PHE A 256 -21.42 -16.59 -0.83
C PHE A 256 -21.70 -15.08 -0.76
N LEU A 257 -22.32 -14.52 -1.80
CA LEU A 257 -22.87 -13.17 -1.79
C LEU A 257 -24.08 -13.13 -0.83
N VAL A 258 -23.96 -12.29 0.20
CA VAL A 258 -24.94 -12.17 1.28
C VAL A 258 -25.33 -10.71 1.50
N ASP A 259 -26.50 -10.51 2.08
CA ASP A 259 -26.90 -9.24 2.68
C ASP A 259 -26.09 -9.00 3.97
N ALA A 260 -25.42 -7.85 4.09
CA ALA A 260 -24.45 -7.60 5.15
C ALA A 260 -25.09 -7.59 6.55
N GLU A 261 -26.34 -7.13 6.67
CA GLU A 261 -27.08 -7.05 7.94
C GLU A 261 -27.67 -8.41 8.35
N SER A 262 -28.43 -9.05 7.47
CA SER A 262 -29.16 -10.29 7.78
C SER A 262 -28.31 -11.56 7.61
N ARG A 263 -27.16 -11.45 6.93
CA ARG A 263 -26.25 -12.55 6.58
C ARG A 263 -26.89 -13.65 5.72
N ARG A 264 -28.01 -13.35 5.06
CA ARG A 264 -28.71 -14.28 4.17
C ARG A 264 -28.15 -14.20 2.76
N ILE A 265 -28.03 -15.35 2.11
CA ILE A 265 -27.61 -15.46 0.71
C ILE A 265 -28.64 -14.70 -0.14
N VAL A 266 -28.15 -13.78 -0.97
CA VAL A 266 -28.97 -12.98 -1.88
C VAL A 266 -29.07 -13.65 -3.24
N SER A 267 -30.15 -13.38 -3.96
CA SER A 267 -30.33 -13.85 -5.33
C SER A 267 -30.11 -12.72 -6.32
N GLU A 268 -29.49 -13.04 -7.44
CA GLU A 268 -29.58 -12.15 -8.60
C GLU A 268 -31.02 -12.14 -9.13
N VAL A 269 -31.46 -10.99 -9.60
CA VAL A 269 -32.79 -10.79 -10.17
C VAL A 269 -32.82 -11.37 -11.57
N GLU A 270 -33.83 -12.20 -11.82
CA GLU A 270 -34.00 -12.85 -13.12
C GLU A 270 -34.16 -11.80 -14.25
N GLY A 271 -33.30 -11.87 -15.26
CA GLY A 271 -33.35 -10.99 -16.44
C GLY A 271 -32.74 -9.60 -16.25
N SER A 272 -31.97 -9.37 -15.19
CA SER A 272 -31.11 -8.18 -15.03
C SER A 272 -30.15 -7.97 -16.22
N ASP A 273 -29.73 -6.71 -16.44
CA ASP A 273 -28.71 -6.42 -17.47
C ASP A 273 -27.41 -7.15 -17.11
N PRO A 274 -26.80 -7.91 -18.03
CA PRO A 274 -25.54 -8.59 -17.78
C PRO A 274 -24.39 -7.67 -17.35
N LEU A 275 -24.41 -6.39 -17.73
CA LEU A 275 -23.43 -5.40 -17.29
C LEU A 275 -23.76 -4.80 -15.93
N ALA A 276 -25.03 -4.82 -15.50
CA ALA A 276 -25.48 -4.16 -14.28
C ALA A 276 -26.50 -5.06 -13.55
N PRO A 277 -26.04 -6.13 -12.89
CA PRO A 277 -26.90 -7.07 -12.17
C PRO A 277 -27.64 -6.40 -11.02
N GLU A 278 -28.88 -6.82 -10.79
CA GLU A 278 -29.70 -6.38 -9.65
C GLU A 278 -29.89 -7.53 -8.66
N TYR A 279 -30.09 -7.23 -7.38
CA TYR A 279 -30.15 -8.25 -6.32
C TYR A 279 -31.40 -8.16 -5.46
N GLU A 280 -31.79 -9.29 -4.88
CA GLU A 280 -32.93 -9.39 -3.98
C GLU A 280 -32.76 -10.46 -2.89
N LEU A 281 -33.33 -10.17 -1.72
CA LEU A 281 -33.60 -11.19 -0.71
C LEU A 281 -34.96 -11.84 -0.98
N LEU A 282 -35.00 -13.15 -0.83
CA LEU A 282 -36.19 -13.95 -1.05
C LEU A 282 -36.65 -14.60 0.26
N ARG A 283 -37.95 -14.57 0.51
CA ARG A 283 -38.56 -15.18 1.69
C ARG A 283 -39.90 -15.80 1.33
N ILE A 284 -40.16 -17.01 1.80
CA ILE A 284 -41.49 -17.61 1.66
C ILE A 284 -42.46 -16.82 2.52
N ALA A 285 -43.61 -16.43 1.98
CA ALA A 285 -44.60 -15.64 2.69
C ALA A 285 -44.90 -16.29 4.07
N PRO A 286 -44.74 -15.56 5.19
CA PRO A 286 -44.91 -16.15 6.52
C PRO A 286 -46.28 -16.76 6.80
N ALA A 287 -47.31 -16.35 6.05
CA ALA A 287 -48.67 -16.86 6.15
C ALA A 287 -49.03 -17.89 5.06
N ALA A 288 -48.06 -18.36 4.27
CA ALA A 288 -48.30 -19.37 3.24
C ALA A 288 -48.63 -20.74 3.86
N GLU A 289 -49.49 -21.51 3.20
CA GLU A 289 -49.68 -22.93 3.51
C GLU A 289 -48.53 -23.75 2.88
N HIS A 290 -47.32 -23.55 3.40
CA HIS A 290 -46.10 -24.21 2.94
C HIS A 290 -45.28 -24.73 4.13
N PRO A 291 -44.64 -25.91 4.06
CA PRO A 291 -43.84 -26.47 5.18
C PRO A 291 -42.73 -25.55 5.68
N HIS A 292 -42.23 -24.67 4.81
CA HIS A 292 -41.16 -23.71 5.09
C HIS A 292 -41.66 -22.25 5.12
N ALA A 293 -42.94 -22.01 5.44
CA ALA A 293 -43.49 -20.66 5.50
C ALA A 293 -42.67 -19.75 6.43
N GLY A 294 -42.27 -18.57 5.92
CA GLY A 294 -41.46 -17.62 6.66
C GLY A 294 -39.95 -17.85 6.62
N GLU A 295 -39.47 -18.92 5.98
CA GLU A 295 -38.04 -19.17 5.79
C GLU A 295 -37.44 -18.28 4.71
N TRP A 296 -36.16 -17.93 4.89
CA TRP A 296 -35.35 -17.24 3.89
C TRP A 296 -34.83 -18.25 2.87
N ILE A 297 -34.88 -17.87 1.60
CA ILE A 297 -34.52 -18.72 0.48
C ILE A 297 -33.64 -17.94 -0.50
N TYR A 298 -32.98 -18.63 -1.41
CA TYR A 298 -32.19 -18.02 -2.49
C TYR A 298 -32.31 -18.86 -3.77
N ARG A 299 -32.00 -18.26 -4.92
CA ARG A 299 -31.86 -18.96 -6.20
C ARG A 299 -30.43 -19.43 -6.40
N ASP A 300 -30.25 -20.70 -6.75
CA ASP A 300 -28.97 -21.19 -7.25
C ASP A 300 -28.71 -20.77 -8.71
N GLY A 301 -27.56 -21.19 -9.27
CA GLY A 301 -27.17 -20.86 -10.65
C GLY A 301 -28.08 -21.46 -11.73
N GLU A 302 -28.85 -22.51 -11.40
CA GLU A 302 -29.83 -23.12 -12.31
C GLU A 302 -31.24 -22.54 -12.13
N GLY A 303 -31.41 -21.64 -11.16
CA GLY A 303 -32.67 -20.97 -10.83
C GLY A 303 -33.55 -21.72 -9.82
N ALA A 304 -33.10 -22.85 -9.27
CA ALA A 304 -33.83 -23.58 -8.26
C ALA A 304 -33.81 -22.84 -6.92
N LEU A 305 -34.91 -22.93 -6.16
CA LEU A 305 -35.02 -22.28 -4.86
C LEU A 305 -34.44 -23.18 -3.77
N ARG A 306 -33.54 -22.62 -2.96
CA ARG A 306 -32.87 -23.29 -1.85
C ARG A 306 -33.08 -22.56 -0.54
N LEU A 307 -33.20 -23.33 0.54
CA LEU A 307 -33.07 -22.82 1.91
C LEU A 307 -31.62 -22.40 2.18
N GLN A 308 -31.40 -21.62 3.24
CA GLN A 308 -30.07 -21.11 3.61
C GLN A 308 -29.07 -22.21 4.03
N ASP A 309 -29.53 -23.45 4.22
CA ASP A 309 -28.73 -24.65 4.44
C ASP A 309 -28.47 -25.46 3.15
N HIS A 310 -28.76 -24.85 2.00
CA HIS A 310 -28.60 -25.38 0.64
C HIS A 310 -29.62 -26.47 0.23
N THR A 311 -30.58 -26.80 1.09
CA THR A 311 -31.68 -27.73 0.76
C THR A 311 -32.56 -27.15 -0.34
N GLU A 312 -32.72 -27.89 -1.43
CA GLU A 312 -33.64 -27.53 -2.52
C GLU A 312 -35.10 -27.70 -2.12
N ILE A 313 -35.94 -26.76 -2.53
CA ILE A 313 -37.37 -26.75 -2.24
C ILE A 313 -38.16 -26.29 -3.46
N ASP A 314 -39.40 -26.78 -3.57
CA ASP A 314 -40.36 -26.32 -4.56
C ASP A 314 -41.34 -25.32 -3.91
N VAL A 315 -41.40 -24.11 -4.42
CA VAL A 315 -42.26 -23.03 -3.90
C VAL A 315 -42.90 -22.30 -5.07
N ASP A 316 -44.22 -22.18 -5.02
CA ASP A 316 -44.96 -21.36 -5.98
C ASP A 316 -44.41 -19.91 -5.98
N PRO A 317 -44.01 -19.36 -7.15
CA PRO A 317 -43.50 -18.00 -7.26
C PRO A 317 -44.39 -16.91 -6.63
N GLU A 318 -45.72 -17.12 -6.54
CA GLU A 318 -46.66 -16.20 -5.91
C GLU A 318 -46.49 -16.12 -4.38
N LEU A 319 -45.94 -17.18 -3.76
CA LEU A 319 -45.66 -17.26 -2.33
C LEU A 319 -44.31 -16.62 -1.96
N VAL A 320 -43.48 -16.27 -2.94
CA VAL A 320 -42.15 -15.69 -2.70
C VAL A 320 -42.25 -14.17 -2.55
N ARG A 321 -41.88 -13.67 -1.38
CA ARG A 321 -41.67 -12.25 -1.10
C ARG A 321 -40.26 -11.85 -1.49
N ARG A 322 -40.15 -10.70 -2.17
CA ARG A 322 -38.90 -10.16 -2.72
C ARG A 322 -38.60 -8.82 -2.11
N ALA A 323 -37.37 -8.60 -1.67
CA ALA A 323 -36.90 -7.32 -1.17
C ALA A 323 -35.63 -6.95 -1.93
N ARG A 324 -35.68 -5.87 -2.71
CA ARG A 324 -34.53 -5.38 -3.48
C ARG A 324 -33.39 -4.99 -2.56
N ARG A 325 -32.17 -5.21 -3.04
CA ARG A 325 -30.92 -4.82 -2.39
C ARG A 325 -30.06 -4.04 -3.34
N SER A 326 -29.55 -2.92 -2.84
CA SER A 326 -28.52 -2.17 -3.52
C SER A 326 -27.17 -2.82 -3.31
N VAL A 327 -26.26 -2.61 -4.24
CA VAL A 327 -24.92 -3.22 -4.22
C VAL A 327 -24.23 -2.92 -2.89
N ASP A 328 -24.26 -1.70 -2.37
CA ASP A 328 -23.62 -1.27 -1.11
C ASP A 328 -24.09 -2.03 0.15
N GLN A 329 -25.25 -2.71 0.10
CA GLN A 329 -25.78 -3.49 1.23
C GLN A 329 -25.28 -4.94 1.27
N LEU A 330 -24.54 -5.37 0.25
CA LEU A 330 -24.08 -6.75 0.12
C LEU A 330 -22.68 -6.93 0.75
N THR A 331 -22.24 -8.17 0.88
CA THR A 331 -20.85 -8.58 1.16
C THR A 331 -20.72 -10.07 0.90
N PHE A 332 -19.58 -10.68 1.23
CA PHE A 332 -19.35 -12.10 1.06
C PHE A 332 -19.18 -12.81 2.40
N ARG A 333 -19.80 -13.98 2.53
CA ARG A 333 -19.48 -14.94 3.58
C ARG A 333 -18.48 -15.94 2.99
N ARG A 334 -17.24 -15.88 3.45
CA ARG A 334 -16.14 -16.77 3.05
C ARG A 334 -16.56 -18.25 3.22
N ALA A 335 -16.35 -19.03 2.17
CA ALA A 335 -16.68 -20.45 2.10
C ALA A 335 -15.81 -21.12 1.02
N PRO A 336 -14.47 -21.07 1.14
CA PRO A 336 -13.57 -21.61 0.13
C PRO A 336 -13.86 -23.09 -0.08
N GLU A 337 -13.83 -23.52 -1.35
CA GLU A 337 -14.09 -24.90 -1.77
C GLU A 337 -15.49 -25.46 -1.43
N ASP A 338 -16.44 -24.63 -0.97
CA ASP A 338 -17.80 -25.10 -0.71
C ASP A 338 -18.48 -25.50 -2.03
N PRO A 339 -18.98 -26.75 -2.16
CA PRO A 339 -19.55 -27.24 -3.41
C PRO A 339 -20.87 -26.55 -3.81
N HIS A 340 -21.46 -25.74 -2.93
CA HIS A 340 -22.70 -25.01 -3.21
C HIS A 340 -22.47 -23.57 -3.70
N LEU A 341 -21.22 -23.11 -3.80
CA LEU A 341 -20.91 -21.83 -4.45
C LEU A 341 -21.50 -21.82 -5.86
N ARG A 342 -22.28 -20.79 -6.17
CA ARG A 342 -23.10 -20.75 -7.37
C ARG A 342 -22.27 -20.30 -8.56
N GLU A 343 -22.42 -21.01 -9.67
CA GLU A 343 -21.80 -20.63 -10.95
C GLU A 343 -22.53 -19.43 -11.58
N GLY A 344 -21.77 -18.50 -12.13
CA GLY A 344 -22.26 -17.41 -12.96
C GLY A 344 -22.90 -16.26 -12.18
N ILE A 345 -22.69 -16.18 -10.86
CA ILE A 345 -23.15 -15.03 -10.07
C ILE A 345 -22.33 -13.82 -10.45
N ARG A 346 -23.01 -12.79 -10.93
CA ARG A 346 -22.38 -11.56 -11.39
C ARG A 346 -22.27 -10.56 -10.27
N PHE A 347 -21.16 -9.84 -10.18
CA PHE A 347 -20.94 -8.78 -9.20
C PHE A 347 -19.84 -7.80 -9.62
N ASP A 348 -20.18 -6.52 -9.76
CA ASP A 348 -19.24 -5.40 -9.92
C ASP A 348 -18.44 -5.23 -8.61
N TRP A 349 -17.29 -5.90 -8.57
CA TRP A 349 -16.41 -6.00 -7.42
C TRP A 349 -15.45 -4.82 -7.36
N ASP A 350 -14.93 -4.36 -8.50
CA ASP A 350 -14.00 -3.21 -8.53
C ASP A 350 -14.69 -1.85 -8.46
N GLY A 351 -16.01 -1.80 -8.66
CA GLY A 351 -16.84 -0.61 -8.51
C GLY A 351 -16.72 0.35 -9.69
N ASP A 352 -16.32 -0.11 -10.87
CA ASP A 352 -16.24 0.72 -12.08
C ASP A 352 -17.61 1.04 -12.69
N GLY A 353 -18.67 0.37 -12.22
CA GLY A 353 -20.05 0.56 -12.61
C GLY A 353 -20.59 -0.49 -13.58
N TRP A 354 -19.82 -1.52 -13.94
CA TRP A 354 -20.31 -2.67 -14.70
C TRP A 354 -19.56 -3.97 -14.40
N VAL A 355 -20.15 -5.10 -14.76
CA VAL A 355 -19.51 -6.41 -14.67
C VAL A 355 -18.54 -6.59 -15.84
N GLN A 356 -17.25 -6.73 -15.54
CA GLN A 356 -16.19 -7.00 -16.51
C GLN A 356 -16.15 -8.48 -16.91
N GLN A 357 -15.66 -8.75 -18.13
CA GLN A 357 -15.39 -10.11 -18.58
C GLN A 357 -13.96 -10.52 -18.27
N GLY A 358 -13.82 -11.72 -17.69
CA GLY A 358 -12.53 -12.32 -17.40
C GLY A 358 -11.99 -11.94 -16.01
N PRO A 359 -10.77 -12.38 -15.71
CA PRO A 359 -10.15 -12.14 -14.42
C PRO A 359 -9.75 -10.67 -14.27
N ILE A 360 -10.03 -10.12 -13.09
CA ILE A 360 -9.44 -8.85 -12.67
C ILE A 360 -8.01 -9.14 -12.24
N ASP A 361 -7.09 -8.92 -13.19
CA ASP A 361 -5.65 -9.17 -13.01
C ASP A 361 -5.08 -8.43 -11.79
N TRP A 362 -5.68 -7.29 -11.48
CA TRP A 362 -5.25 -6.43 -10.40
C TRP A 362 -5.61 -6.97 -9.02
N VAL A 363 -6.74 -7.62 -8.77
CA VAL A 363 -7.12 -7.95 -7.36
C VAL A 363 -6.11 -8.88 -6.67
N SER A 364 -5.39 -9.68 -7.45
CA SER A 364 -4.26 -10.48 -6.97
C SER A 364 -3.12 -9.67 -6.33
N TRP A 365 -3.09 -8.33 -6.49
CA TRP A 365 -1.97 -7.45 -6.10
C TRP A 365 -2.21 -6.57 -4.86
N ALA A 366 -3.47 -6.30 -4.44
CA ALA A 366 -3.78 -5.00 -3.83
C ALA A 366 -3.40 -4.93 -2.35
N GLY A 367 -2.27 -4.30 -2.04
CA GLY A 367 -1.89 -3.88 -0.69
C GLY A 367 -1.33 -4.98 0.23
N HIS A 368 -1.03 -6.17 -0.30
CA HIS A 368 -0.50 -7.29 0.50
C HIS A 368 1.04 -7.29 0.56
N CYS A 369 1.72 -6.98 -0.55
CA CYS A 369 3.19 -6.99 -0.62
C CYS A 369 3.82 -5.80 0.12
N ASP A 370 3.19 -4.63 0.09
CA ASP A 370 3.73 -3.40 0.68
C ASP A 370 3.86 -3.50 2.20
N ILE A 371 2.79 -3.95 2.88
CA ILE A 371 2.77 -4.03 4.34
C ILE A 371 3.79 -5.04 4.87
N LYS A 372 3.90 -6.20 4.21
CA LYS A 372 4.88 -7.22 4.56
C LYS A 372 6.31 -6.73 4.35
N ALA A 373 6.57 -6.01 3.25
CA ALA A 373 7.86 -5.38 3.00
C ALA A 373 8.21 -4.36 4.09
N VAL A 374 7.25 -3.54 4.52
CA VAL A 374 7.45 -2.61 5.65
C VAL A 374 7.74 -3.36 6.94
N MET A 375 7.05 -4.47 7.23
CA MET A 375 7.35 -5.28 8.42
C MET A 375 8.78 -5.83 8.40
N GLU A 376 9.25 -6.34 7.27
CA GLU A 376 10.62 -6.83 7.10
C GLU A 376 11.67 -5.72 7.15
N GLN A 377 11.36 -4.56 6.58
CA GLN A 377 12.14 -3.33 6.70
C GLN A 377 12.27 -2.89 8.17
N LEU A 378 11.23 -3.07 8.98
CA LEU A 378 11.24 -2.77 10.42
C LEU A 378 11.83 -3.91 11.27
N GLY A 379 11.97 -5.12 10.74
CA GLY A 379 12.41 -6.30 11.47
C GLY A 379 11.31 -6.99 12.29
N VAL A 380 10.03 -6.73 11.99
CA VAL A 380 8.86 -7.30 12.68
C VAL A 380 8.38 -8.55 11.95
N THR A 381 9.25 -9.56 11.86
CA THR A 381 9.02 -10.77 11.06
C THR A 381 8.49 -11.95 11.88
N LEU A 382 8.49 -11.83 13.22
CA LEU A 382 8.09 -12.88 14.16
C LEU A 382 8.83 -14.21 13.91
N THR A 383 10.13 -14.14 13.60
CA THR A 383 10.98 -15.29 13.30
C THR A 383 11.87 -15.69 14.48
N ASP A 384 11.53 -15.27 15.69
CA ASP A 384 12.25 -15.67 16.92
C ASP A 384 12.17 -17.19 17.15
N ASP A 385 13.15 -17.77 17.84
CA ASP A 385 13.14 -19.17 18.26
C ASP A 385 13.01 -19.27 19.79
N PRO A 386 11.92 -19.87 20.33
CA PRO A 386 10.78 -20.45 19.61
C PRO A 386 9.87 -19.38 18.98
N LEU A 387 9.15 -19.77 17.92
CA LEU A 387 8.22 -18.88 17.21
C LEU A 387 7.17 -18.28 18.17
N PRO A 388 6.84 -16.97 18.05
CA PRO A 388 5.82 -16.33 18.87
C PRO A 388 4.45 -17.03 18.76
N ARG A 389 3.82 -17.26 19.91
CA ARG A 389 2.48 -17.86 20.01
C ARG A 389 1.79 -17.37 21.28
N VAL A 390 0.46 -17.23 21.23
CA VAL A 390 -0.38 -16.96 22.42
C VAL A 390 -1.45 -18.04 22.54
N THR A 391 -1.49 -18.74 23.68
CA THR A 391 -2.58 -19.66 24.02
C THR A 391 -3.54 -18.96 24.98
N GLU A 392 -4.75 -18.66 24.55
CA GLU A 392 -5.77 -17.94 25.31
C GLU A 392 -6.85 -18.89 25.85
N TYR A 393 -7.13 -18.83 27.14
CA TYR A 393 -8.33 -19.41 27.73
C TYR A 393 -9.37 -18.31 28.02
N ARG A 394 -10.59 -18.51 27.53
CA ARG A 394 -11.72 -17.61 27.77
C ARG A 394 -12.67 -18.22 28.80
N SER A 395 -12.76 -17.61 29.97
CA SER A 395 -13.60 -18.14 31.06
C SER A 395 -15.12 -17.95 30.82
N ASP A 396 -15.50 -17.01 29.95
CA ASP A 396 -16.88 -16.75 29.55
C ASP A 396 -17.41 -17.82 28.58
N THR A 397 -16.56 -18.40 27.73
CA THR A 397 -16.93 -19.52 26.84
C THR A 397 -16.49 -20.88 27.37
N GLY A 398 -15.46 -20.93 28.20
CA GLY A 398 -14.77 -22.14 28.64
C GLY A 398 -13.83 -22.74 27.58
N ARG A 399 -13.54 -22.01 26.50
CA ARG A 399 -12.74 -22.50 25.37
C ARG A 399 -11.30 -22.01 25.45
N VAL A 400 -10.40 -22.79 24.84
CA VAL A 400 -9.01 -22.42 24.60
C VAL A 400 -8.82 -22.18 23.11
N HIS A 401 -8.21 -21.04 22.77
CA HIS A 401 -7.83 -20.69 21.41
C HIS A 401 -6.32 -20.47 21.35
N ALA A 402 -5.70 -20.86 20.24
CA ALA A 402 -4.28 -20.62 20.00
C ALA A 402 -4.14 -19.63 18.85
N TYR A 403 -3.38 -18.57 19.08
CA TYR A 403 -2.92 -17.63 18.08
C TYR A 403 -1.45 -17.95 17.82
N ASP A 404 -1.20 -18.71 16.76
CA ASP A 404 0.15 -19.02 16.33
C ASP A 404 0.82 -17.81 15.67
N ARG A 405 2.04 -18.03 15.19
CA ARG A 405 2.84 -17.01 14.51
C ARG A 405 2.08 -16.39 13.34
N ASP A 406 1.39 -17.19 12.54
CA ASP A 406 0.80 -16.73 11.29
C ASP A 406 -0.43 -15.85 11.57
N LEU A 407 -1.26 -16.23 12.54
CA LEU A 407 -2.35 -15.36 13.02
C LEU A 407 -1.82 -14.07 13.65
N LEU A 408 -0.74 -14.12 14.43
CA LEU A 408 -0.12 -12.91 14.98
C LEU A 408 0.47 -12.01 13.88
N LEU A 409 1.05 -12.61 12.85
CA LEU A 409 1.61 -11.90 11.71
C LEU A 409 0.51 -11.23 10.88
N GLU A 410 -0.62 -11.89 10.67
CA GLU A 410 -1.83 -11.28 10.09
C GLU A 410 -2.36 -10.14 10.94
N MET A 411 -2.39 -10.28 12.27
CA MET A 411 -2.80 -9.22 13.18
C MET A 411 -1.89 -7.99 13.09
N VAL A 412 -0.57 -8.16 12.97
CA VAL A 412 0.34 -7.01 12.77
C VAL A 412 0.10 -6.36 11.42
N ALA A 413 0.01 -7.17 10.38
CA ALA A 413 -0.13 -6.66 9.02
C ALA A 413 -1.50 -5.96 8.82
N SER A 414 -2.59 -6.45 9.44
CA SER A 414 -3.92 -5.86 9.28
C SER A 414 -4.09 -4.49 9.95
N VAL A 415 -3.19 -4.15 10.88
CA VAL A 415 -3.22 -2.88 11.61
C VAL A 415 -2.19 -1.88 11.11
N ILE A 416 -1.25 -2.29 10.27
CA ILE A 416 -0.29 -1.39 9.62
C ILE A 416 -0.98 -0.74 8.42
N GLU A 417 -0.86 0.57 8.31
CA GLU A 417 -1.37 1.36 7.19
C GLU A 417 -0.25 2.28 6.69
N LEU A 418 -0.11 2.38 5.36
CA LEU A 418 0.80 3.34 4.73
C LEU A 418 0.20 4.74 4.85
N GLY A 419 0.85 5.62 5.61
CA GLY A 419 0.41 7.02 5.78
C GLY A 419 -1.00 7.15 6.39
N SER A 420 -1.14 6.96 7.70
CA SER A 420 -2.46 7.06 8.37
C SER A 420 -2.99 8.49 8.40
N VAL A 421 -4.17 8.70 7.79
CA VAL A 421 -4.90 9.96 7.82
C VAL A 421 -5.84 10.00 9.02
N TYR A 422 -5.73 11.06 9.81
CA TYR A 422 -6.57 11.32 10.96
C TYR A 422 -7.41 12.56 10.72
N ALA A 423 -8.72 12.44 10.94
CA ALA A 423 -9.65 13.55 10.93
C ALA A 423 -9.75 14.19 12.32
N ARG A 424 -9.87 15.51 12.34
CA ARG A 424 -10.24 16.24 13.55
C ARG A 424 -11.73 16.06 13.80
N ILE A 425 -12.10 15.74 15.05
CA ILE A 425 -13.51 15.45 15.40
C ILE A 425 -14.40 16.69 15.25
N ASP A 426 -13.82 17.90 15.33
CA ASP A 426 -14.52 19.17 15.11
C ASP A 426 -14.75 19.51 13.62
N GLY A 427 -14.30 18.65 12.69
CA GLY A 427 -14.42 18.85 11.25
C GLY A 427 -13.47 19.89 10.65
N THR A 428 -12.52 20.43 11.43
CA THR A 428 -11.65 21.53 10.97
C THR A 428 -10.49 21.10 10.07
N GLY A 429 -10.33 19.80 9.81
CA GLY A 429 -9.39 19.29 8.82
C GLY A 429 -8.87 17.89 9.12
N GLN A 430 -7.87 17.50 8.35
CA GLN A 430 -7.17 16.21 8.44
C GLN A 430 -5.68 16.42 8.66
N LEU A 431 -5.00 15.39 9.17
CA LEU A 431 -3.55 15.33 9.27
C LEU A 431 -3.05 13.92 9.00
N GLN A 432 -1.85 13.80 8.47
CA GLN A 432 -1.19 12.52 8.24
C GLN A 432 -0.18 12.25 9.37
N ARG A 433 -0.13 11.01 9.86
CA ARG A 433 0.88 10.54 10.82
C ARG A 433 1.69 9.38 10.24
N GLY A 434 2.85 9.16 10.85
CA GLY A 434 3.87 8.23 10.35
C GLY A 434 4.89 8.94 9.48
N ILE A 435 6.02 8.27 9.24
CA ILE A 435 7.02 8.73 8.27
C ILE A 435 6.82 7.89 7.02
N HIS A 436 6.56 8.56 5.90
CA HIS A 436 6.52 7.95 4.58
C HIS A 436 7.49 8.70 3.68
N HIS A 437 8.56 8.04 3.26
CA HIS A 437 9.46 8.52 2.23
C HIS A 437 9.27 7.68 0.99
N PHE A 438 9.08 8.35 -0.13
CA PHE A 438 8.86 7.74 -1.44
C PHE A 438 9.72 8.45 -2.46
N GLY A 439 10.33 7.69 -3.36
CA GLY A 439 11.14 8.22 -4.46
C GLY A 439 10.95 7.34 -5.68
N GLY A 440 10.70 7.96 -6.82
CA GLY A 440 10.34 7.29 -8.06
C GLY A 440 8.95 7.70 -8.55
N SER A 441 8.52 7.08 -9.63
CA SER A 441 7.29 7.39 -10.36
C SER A 441 6.55 6.08 -10.65
N ARG A 442 5.21 6.08 -10.61
CA ARG A 442 4.45 4.87 -10.95
C ARG A 442 4.70 4.44 -12.39
N ASN A 443 4.58 3.14 -12.65
CA ASN A 443 4.86 2.53 -13.95
C ASN A 443 3.58 1.89 -14.50
N ASP A 444 2.54 2.71 -14.64
CA ASP A 444 1.26 2.21 -15.13
C ASP A 444 1.20 2.44 -16.65
N SER A 445 1.70 1.46 -17.43
CA SER A 445 1.46 1.31 -18.88
C SER A 445 2.06 2.35 -19.85
N ARG A 446 2.83 3.35 -19.37
CA ARG A 446 3.50 4.40 -20.18
C ARG A 446 2.63 5.10 -21.24
N PRO A 447 1.44 5.59 -20.88
CA PRO A 447 0.63 6.31 -21.84
C PRO A 447 1.15 7.69 -22.18
N ASP A 448 1.04 8.04 -23.45
CA ASP A 448 1.30 9.38 -23.92
C ASP A 448 0.03 10.23 -23.89
N ARG A 449 0.21 11.52 -23.61
CA ARG A 449 -0.88 12.49 -23.61
C ARG A 449 -0.55 13.69 -24.46
N LEU A 450 -1.43 14.00 -25.40
CA LEU A 450 -1.40 15.25 -26.14
C LEU A 450 -2.15 16.32 -25.35
N GLN A 451 -1.59 17.52 -25.29
CA GLN A 451 -2.27 18.70 -24.78
C GLN A 451 -2.27 19.79 -25.85
N PHE A 452 -3.46 20.05 -26.41
CA PHE A 452 -3.69 21.11 -27.38
C PHE A 452 -4.12 22.39 -26.66
N THR A 453 -3.56 23.54 -27.06
CA THR A 453 -3.93 24.83 -26.46
C THR A 453 -5.26 25.34 -27.02
N GLY A 454 -6.17 25.77 -26.13
CA GLY A 454 -7.48 26.33 -26.46
C GLY A 454 -7.49 27.86 -26.63
N LEU A 455 -8.67 28.45 -26.89
CA LEU A 455 -8.82 29.88 -27.21
C LEU A 455 -8.64 30.86 -26.04
N GLY A 456 -8.60 30.38 -24.79
CA GLY A 456 -8.53 31.22 -23.58
C GLY A 456 -7.32 30.91 -22.69
N PRO A 457 -6.92 31.84 -21.80
CA PRO A 457 -5.88 31.57 -20.80
C PRO A 457 -6.23 30.34 -19.95
N GLY A 458 -5.35 29.34 -19.92
CA GLY A 458 -5.58 28.09 -19.20
C GLY A 458 -6.53 27.10 -19.90
N ALA A 459 -7.12 27.46 -21.04
CA ALA A 459 -7.94 26.53 -21.82
C ALA A 459 -7.03 25.55 -22.58
N SER A 460 -7.26 24.25 -22.40
CA SER A 460 -6.55 23.21 -23.15
C SER A 460 -7.42 21.97 -23.29
N PHE A 461 -7.22 21.22 -24.37
CA PHE A 461 -7.78 19.90 -24.54
C PHE A 461 -6.68 18.85 -24.35
N ARG A 462 -6.93 17.88 -23.47
CA ARG A 462 -6.02 16.76 -23.21
C ARG A 462 -6.57 15.48 -23.80
N TRP A 463 -5.71 14.68 -24.42
CA TRP A 463 -6.07 13.39 -25.00
C TRP A 463 -5.00 12.34 -24.71
N PRO A 464 -5.35 11.14 -24.22
CA PRO A 464 -6.69 10.67 -23.82
C PRO A 464 -7.27 11.34 -22.56
N LEU A 465 -8.55 11.15 -22.30
CA LEU A 465 -9.25 11.69 -21.12
C LEU A 465 -8.86 10.96 -19.81
N GLY A 466 -9.24 11.53 -18.67
CA GLY A 466 -8.77 11.25 -17.30
C GLY A 466 -8.47 9.78 -16.95
N GLY A 467 -9.43 8.89 -17.24
CA GLY A 467 -9.45 7.49 -16.80
C GLY A 467 -9.02 6.44 -17.84
N ARG A 468 -8.44 6.83 -18.98
CA ARG A 468 -8.03 5.89 -20.05
C ARG A 468 -6.68 6.22 -20.67
N ARG A 469 -5.72 6.46 -19.79
CA ARG A 469 -4.42 6.99 -20.21
C ARG A 469 -3.74 5.98 -21.15
N ASP A 470 -3.76 4.69 -20.83
CA ASP A 470 -3.12 3.56 -21.54
C ASP A 470 -3.51 3.36 -23.01
N THR A 471 -4.46 4.13 -23.53
CA THR A 471 -5.02 3.97 -24.86
C THR A 471 -4.26 4.70 -25.98
N PHE A 472 -3.21 5.46 -25.67
CA PHE A 472 -2.47 6.23 -26.69
C PHE A 472 -0.96 6.19 -26.42
N ARG A 473 -0.18 5.80 -27.44
CA ARG A 473 1.29 5.75 -27.36
C ARG A 473 1.95 6.18 -28.67
N VAL A 474 2.69 7.28 -28.64
CA VAL A 474 3.55 7.77 -29.72
C VAL A 474 4.79 6.89 -29.84
N THR A 475 4.97 6.32 -31.02
CA THR A 475 6.09 5.43 -31.37
C THR A 475 7.18 6.12 -32.17
N ALA A 476 6.88 7.27 -32.79
CA ALA A 476 7.89 8.07 -33.50
C ALA A 476 7.49 9.55 -33.60
N ILE A 477 8.50 10.41 -33.61
CA ILE A 477 8.37 11.86 -33.81
C ILE A 477 9.27 12.28 -34.96
N GLU A 478 8.73 12.99 -35.94
CA GLU A 478 9.50 13.72 -36.95
C GLU A 478 9.36 15.22 -36.68
N LEU A 479 10.48 15.85 -36.33
CA LEU A 479 10.53 17.25 -35.94
C LEU A 479 10.41 18.18 -37.16
N PRO A 480 9.98 19.44 -36.98
CA PRO A 480 9.89 20.42 -38.07
C PRO A 480 11.20 20.60 -38.85
N GLU A 481 12.34 20.49 -38.17
CA GLU A 481 13.69 20.56 -38.73
C GLU A 481 14.14 19.28 -39.44
N GLY A 482 13.30 18.24 -39.51
CA GLY A 482 13.56 16.97 -40.18
C GLY A 482 14.27 15.92 -39.33
N GLY A 483 14.65 16.25 -38.09
CA GLY A 483 15.25 15.31 -37.14
C GLY A 483 14.24 14.28 -36.61
N ARG A 484 14.73 13.07 -36.33
CA ARG A 484 13.98 12.01 -35.64
C ARG A 484 14.70 11.68 -34.33
N PRO A 485 14.28 12.28 -33.19
CA PRO A 485 14.93 12.03 -31.91
C PRO A 485 14.71 10.59 -31.46
N ASP A 486 15.62 10.08 -30.64
CA ASP A 486 15.48 8.78 -29.98
C ASP A 486 14.31 8.81 -28.98
N MET A 487 13.31 7.97 -29.20
CA MET A 487 12.10 7.92 -28.38
C MET A 487 12.37 7.51 -26.93
N GLY A 488 13.51 6.87 -26.66
CA GLY A 488 13.91 6.50 -25.31
C GLY A 488 14.61 7.59 -24.51
N THR A 489 14.98 8.72 -25.13
CA THR A 489 15.62 9.86 -24.43
C THR A 489 14.96 11.21 -24.72
N VAL A 490 14.09 11.30 -25.74
CA VAL A 490 13.48 12.57 -26.19
C VAL A 490 12.70 13.31 -25.10
N PHE A 491 12.18 12.59 -24.10
CA PHE A 491 11.43 13.17 -22.98
C PHE A 491 12.31 13.57 -21.78
N PHE A 492 13.60 13.25 -21.78
CA PHE A 492 14.48 13.59 -20.65
C PHE A 492 14.65 15.09 -20.52
N ARG A 493 14.78 15.58 -19.29
CA ARG A 493 15.13 16.98 -18.97
C ARG A 493 16.52 17.34 -19.53
N TYR A 494 17.44 16.38 -19.48
CA TYR A 494 18.80 16.49 -20.01
C TYR A 494 19.09 15.32 -20.95
N LEU A 495 19.79 15.59 -22.05
CA LEU A 495 20.21 14.58 -23.01
C LEU A 495 21.60 14.06 -22.61
N PRO A 496 21.75 12.75 -22.32
CA PRO A 496 23.02 12.18 -21.86
C PRO A 496 24.03 11.96 -23.00
N ASP A 497 25.30 12.19 -22.70
CA ASP A 497 26.47 11.74 -23.47
C ASP A 497 27.36 10.90 -22.56
N VAL A 498 27.10 9.58 -22.56
CA VAL A 498 27.79 8.63 -21.67
C VAL A 498 29.26 8.46 -22.06
N GLU A 499 29.61 8.60 -23.33
CA GLU A 499 30.99 8.47 -23.80
C GLU A 499 31.85 9.62 -23.28
N GLN A 500 31.33 10.85 -23.28
CA GLN A 500 32.01 12.01 -22.73
C GLN A 500 31.75 12.22 -21.22
N ILE A 501 30.92 11.38 -20.59
CA ILE A 501 30.47 11.53 -19.20
C ILE A 501 29.98 12.97 -18.97
N SER A 502 29.00 13.38 -19.78
CA SER A 502 28.43 14.73 -19.76
C SER A 502 26.96 14.68 -20.20
N PHE A 503 26.26 15.81 -20.11
CA PHE A 503 24.89 15.94 -20.59
C PHE A 503 24.54 17.40 -20.87
N GLU A 504 23.58 17.64 -21.77
CA GLU A 504 23.10 18.97 -22.10
C GLU A 504 21.60 19.13 -21.89
N LYS A 505 21.13 20.37 -21.80
CA LYS A 505 19.71 20.64 -21.58
C LYS A 505 18.91 20.24 -22.82
N ASN A 506 17.85 19.45 -22.64
CA ASN A 506 16.94 19.13 -23.73
C ASN A 506 16.18 20.41 -24.18
N PRO A 507 16.32 20.88 -25.43
CA PRO A 507 15.68 22.10 -25.90
C PRO A 507 14.15 21.97 -26.06
N ARG A 508 13.62 20.74 -26.09
CA ARG A 508 12.17 20.47 -26.24
C ARG A 508 11.48 20.25 -24.91
N TYR A 509 12.22 19.92 -23.86
CA TYR A 509 11.68 19.74 -22.52
C TYR A 509 11.07 21.05 -22.00
N VAL A 510 9.81 20.98 -21.60
CA VAL A 510 9.03 22.11 -21.09
C VAL A 510 9.04 22.10 -19.57
N LYS A 511 8.62 21.00 -18.95
CA LYS A 511 8.51 20.80 -17.49
C LYS A 511 8.12 19.36 -17.15
N THR A 512 8.29 19.00 -15.87
CA THR A 512 7.65 17.84 -15.23
C THR A 512 6.36 18.29 -14.55
N VAL A 513 5.31 17.47 -14.60
CA VAL A 513 4.03 17.66 -13.91
C VAL A 513 3.79 16.48 -12.98
N GLU A 514 3.31 16.77 -11.77
CA GLU A 514 2.98 15.76 -10.74
C GLU A 514 4.16 14.90 -10.27
N GLY A 515 5.39 15.21 -10.70
CA GLY A 515 6.60 14.42 -10.37
C GLY A 515 6.91 13.33 -11.39
N ASP A 516 5.91 12.93 -12.18
CA ASP A 516 5.98 11.69 -12.97
C ASP A 516 5.90 11.92 -14.48
N TYR A 517 5.31 13.04 -14.93
CA TYR A 517 5.08 13.28 -16.37
C TYR A 517 6.00 14.36 -16.92
N ASN A 518 6.89 13.98 -17.84
CA ASN A 518 7.66 14.95 -18.59
C ASN A 518 6.91 15.41 -19.83
N ILE A 519 6.97 16.72 -20.05
CA ILE A 519 6.28 17.38 -21.14
C ILE A 519 7.32 17.92 -22.11
N ILE A 520 7.17 17.57 -23.39
CA ILE A 520 7.94 18.13 -24.49
C ILE A 520 7.05 18.93 -25.45
N ASP A 521 7.62 19.94 -26.10
CA ASP A 521 6.95 20.65 -27.19
C ASP A 521 7.06 19.86 -28.50
N VAL A 522 5.91 19.50 -29.06
CA VAL A 522 5.77 18.79 -30.35
C VAL A 522 5.03 19.63 -31.39
N SER A 523 4.92 20.94 -31.18
CA SER A 523 4.27 21.85 -32.11
C SER A 523 4.94 21.77 -33.49
N GLY A 524 4.13 21.52 -34.52
CA GLY A 524 4.62 21.36 -35.89
C GLY A 524 5.31 20.03 -36.20
N ALA A 525 5.32 19.06 -35.28
CA ALA A 525 5.88 17.73 -35.54
C ALA A 525 4.86 16.82 -36.25
N ARG A 526 5.36 15.76 -36.89
CA ARG A 526 4.54 14.61 -37.31
C ARG A 526 4.74 13.46 -36.33
N LEU A 527 3.64 12.94 -35.80
CA LEU A 527 3.61 11.87 -34.80
C LEU A 527 3.05 10.60 -35.41
N GLU A 528 3.67 9.46 -35.10
CA GLU A 528 3.12 8.13 -35.34
C GLU A 528 2.74 7.53 -33.99
N ALA A 529 1.53 7.01 -33.86
CA ALA A 529 1.03 6.50 -32.59
C ALA A 529 0.22 5.21 -32.74
N LEU A 530 0.29 4.37 -31.72
CA LEU A 530 -0.61 3.25 -31.48
C LEU A 530 -1.74 3.74 -30.57
N VAL A 531 -2.98 3.39 -30.92
CA VAL A 531 -4.19 3.80 -30.20
C VAL A 531 -5.01 2.56 -29.89
N ARG A 532 -5.39 2.37 -28.63
CA ARG A 532 -6.41 1.38 -28.24
C ARG A 532 -7.77 2.04 -28.38
N VAL A 533 -8.59 1.51 -29.25
CA VAL A 533 -9.97 1.97 -29.46
C VAL A 533 -10.92 1.00 -28.80
N ASP A 534 -11.90 1.55 -28.11
CA ASP A 534 -13.01 0.81 -27.54
C ASP A 534 -14.11 0.66 -28.58
N VAL A 535 -14.72 -0.51 -28.59
CA VAL A 535 -15.89 -0.87 -29.39
C VAL A 535 -16.75 -1.79 -28.54
N PHE A 536 -18.05 -1.87 -28.82
CA PHE A 536 -18.86 -2.93 -28.24
C PHE A 536 -18.86 -4.15 -29.18
N ASP A 537 -18.72 -5.34 -28.60
CA ASP A 537 -18.84 -6.60 -29.32
C ASP A 537 -20.21 -6.72 -29.97
N GLU A 538 -20.24 -7.09 -31.25
CA GLU A 538 -21.49 -7.15 -32.02
C GLU A 538 -22.46 -8.22 -31.49
N VAL A 539 -21.96 -9.25 -30.82
CA VAL A 539 -22.74 -10.39 -30.33
C VAL A 539 -23.12 -10.19 -28.86
N THR A 540 -22.14 -9.90 -28.01
CA THR A 540 -22.33 -9.87 -26.55
C THR A 540 -22.73 -8.50 -26.04
N GLY A 541 -22.38 -7.42 -26.75
CA GLY A 541 -22.62 -6.05 -26.30
C GLY A 541 -21.73 -5.61 -25.13
N TYR A 542 -20.65 -6.34 -24.86
CA TYR A 542 -19.60 -5.96 -23.90
C TYR A 542 -18.55 -5.06 -24.57
N PRO A 543 -17.92 -4.14 -23.82
CA PRO A 543 -16.82 -3.36 -24.34
C PRO A 543 -15.61 -4.26 -24.66
N GLN A 544 -14.95 -3.98 -25.78
CA GLN A 544 -13.71 -4.60 -26.22
C GLN A 544 -12.73 -3.53 -26.67
N GLN A 545 -11.44 -3.81 -26.56
CA GLN A 545 -10.39 -2.96 -27.09
C GLN A 545 -9.73 -3.56 -28.33
N ARG A 546 -9.39 -2.70 -29.29
CA ARG A 546 -8.59 -3.06 -30.47
C ARG A 546 -7.47 -2.04 -30.64
N THR A 547 -6.31 -2.48 -31.11
CA THR A 547 -5.19 -1.57 -31.38
C THR A 547 -5.21 -1.13 -32.84
N GLU A 548 -5.14 0.17 -33.07
CA GLU A 548 -5.02 0.81 -34.38
C GLU A 548 -3.76 1.69 -34.43
N THR A 549 -3.19 1.88 -35.62
CA THR A 549 -2.11 2.86 -35.83
C THR A 549 -2.69 4.13 -36.42
N THR A 550 -2.28 5.28 -35.89
CA THR A 550 -2.65 6.60 -36.42
C THR A 550 -1.41 7.44 -36.71
N VAL A 551 -1.56 8.39 -37.63
CA VAL A 551 -0.57 9.42 -37.93
C VAL A 551 -1.22 10.76 -37.68
N LEU A 552 -0.60 11.56 -36.82
CA LEU A 552 -1.03 12.91 -36.49
C LEU A 552 0.02 13.89 -37.00
N ASP A 553 -0.30 14.62 -38.07
CA ASP A 553 0.58 15.64 -38.63
C ASP A 553 0.16 17.03 -38.13
N LEU A 554 1.00 17.62 -37.27
CA LEU A 554 0.77 18.93 -36.68
C LEU A 554 1.41 20.06 -37.50
N ARG A 555 2.06 19.74 -38.64
CA ARG A 555 2.69 20.74 -39.51
C ARG A 555 1.64 21.67 -40.12
N PRO A 556 1.94 22.98 -40.25
CA PRO A 556 1.07 23.89 -40.98
C PRO A 556 0.82 23.39 -42.41
N GLY A 557 -0.45 23.26 -42.80
CA GLY A 557 -0.85 22.83 -44.15
C GLY A 557 -0.77 21.32 -44.41
N ALA A 558 -0.60 20.50 -43.37
CA ALA A 558 -0.67 19.05 -43.51
C ALA A 558 -2.03 18.59 -44.07
N ASP A 559 -1.99 17.58 -44.96
CA ASP A 559 -3.18 16.99 -45.58
C ASP A 559 -3.67 15.80 -44.71
N PRO A 560 -4.84 15.90 -44.05
CA PRO A 560 -5.44 14.80 -43.29
C PRO A 560 -6.12 13.75 -44.18
N GLY A 561 -6.05 13.91 -45.51
CA GLY A 561 -6.69 13.02 -46.47
C GLY A 561 -8.19 13.28 -46.61
N PRO A 562 -8.94 12.32 -47.20
CA PRO A 562 -10.33 12.53 -47.63
C PRO A 562 -11.32 12.89 -46.52
N SER A 563 -11.05 12.48 -45.27
CA SER A 563 -11.90 12.79 -44.10
C SER A 563 -11.79 14.25 -43.65
N GLY A 564 -10.72 14.95 -44.03
CA GLY A 564 -10.41 16.28 -43.51
C GLY A 564 -9.93 16.29 -42.05
N ARG A 565 -9.73 15.12 -41.41
CA ARG A 565 -9.47 15.01 -39.96
C ARG A 565 -8.52 13.86 -39.62
N TYR A 566 -7.68 14.05 -38.60
CA TYR A 566 -6.84 13.01 -38.00
C TYR A 566 -7.57 12.32 -36.84
N PHE A 567 -7.58 10.99 -36.81
CA PHE A 567 -8.21 10.22 -35.74
C PHE A 567 -7.31 10.15 -34.50
N LEU A 568 -7.88 10.41 -33.32
CA LEU A 568 -7.17 10.40 -32.04
C LEU A 568 -7.49 9.16 -31.21
N GLY A 569 -8.71 8.62 -31.29
CA GLY A 569 -9.15 7.42 -30.56
C GLY A 569 -10.61 7.50 -30.11
N THR A 570 -10.97 6.76 -29.06
CA THR A 570 -12.34 6.69 -28.52
C THR A 570 -12.41 6.91 -27.01
N HIS A 571 -13.62 7.19 -26.48
CA HIS A 571 -13.89 7.29 -25.05
C HIS A 571 -15.27 6.70 -24.73
N LEU A 572 -15.35 5.68 -23.87
CA LEU A 572 -16.62 5.18 -23.35
C LEU A 572 -17.24 6.23 -22.42
N ASP A 573 -18.52 6.52 -22.64
CA ASP A 573 -19.27 7.51 -21.87
C ASP A 573 -20.22 6.86 -20.88
N ASP A 574 -21.00 5.89 -21.34
CA ASP A 574 -21.97 5.15 -20.53
C ASP A 574 -21.96 3.70 -21.01
N VAL A 575 -21.38 2.81 -20.20
CA VAL A 575 -21.20 1.39 -20.55
C VAL A 575 -22.53 0.64 -20.52
N GLY A 576 -23.39 0.93 -19.53
CA GLY A 576 -24.73 0.34 -19.44
C GLY A 576 -25.61 0.72 -20.64
N ALA A 577 -25.59 2.00 -21.04
CA ALA A 577 -26.28 2.47 -22.25
C ALA A 577 -25.50 2.22 -23.55
N ARG A 578 -24.31 1.61 -23.47
CA ARG A 578 -23.44 1.24 -24.60
C ARG A 578 -23.12 2.43 -25.53
N LYS A 579 -22.74 3.56 -24.92
CA LYS A 579 -22.45 4.83 -25.56
C LYS A 579 -20.96 5.15 -25.59
N ILE A 580 -20.46 5.62 -26.75
CA ILE A 580 -19.05 5.93 -26.97
C ILE A 580 -18.87 7.25 -27.76
N TYR A 581 -17.75 7.93 -27.53
CA TYR A 581 -17.27 9.03 -28.36
C TYR A 581 -16.12 8.58 -29.27
N ARG A 582 -16.15 8.98 -30.54
CA ARG A 582 -15.03 8.90 -31.49
C ARG A 582 -14.40 10.27 -31.67
N VAL A 583 -13.09 10.40 -31.42
CA VAL A 583 -12.43 11.71 -31.27
C VAL A 583 -11.43 11.97 -32.39
N TYR A 584 -11.46 13.20 -32.93
CA TYR A 584 -10.69 13.63 -34.09
C TYR A 584 -10.11 15.04 -33.90
N TYR A 585 -8.97 15.30 -34.56
CA TYR A 585 -8.42 16.63 -34.78
C TYR A 585 -8.68 17.10 -36.22
N GLU A 586 -9.30 18.27 -36.39
CA GLU A 586 -9.61 18.86 -37.70
C GLU A 586 -8.73 20.11 -37.96
N PRO A 587 -7.61 19.97 -38.71
CA PRO A 587 -6.63 21.05 -38.87
C PRO A 587 -7.19 22.26 -39.61
N GLY A 588 -8.01 22.05 -40.65
CA GLY A 588 -8.57 23.14 -41.46
C GLY A 588 -9.55 24.05 -40.71
N ARG A 589 -10.06 23.62 -39.55
CA ARG A 589 -10.96 24.41 -38.68
C ARG A 589 -10.40 24.66 -37.28
N HIS A 590 -9.16 24.24 -37.01
CA HIS A 590 -8.50 24.36 -35.71
C HIS A 590 -9.39 23.91 -34.54
N ARG A 591 -9.89 22.67 -34.56
CA ARG A 591 -10.76 22.16 -33.49
C ARG A 591 -10.62 20.66 -33.27
N ILE A 592 -11.03 20.21 -32.09
CA ILE A 592 -11.31 18.81 -31.77
C ILE A 592 -12.79 18.56 -32.01
N VAL A 593 -13.11 17.39 -32.57
CA VAL A 593 -14.48 16.93 -32.78
C VAL A 593 -14.62 15.55 -32.14
N ALA A 594 -15.61 15.39 -31.26
CA ALA A 594 -15.96 14.10 -30.66
C ALA A 594 -17.39 13.72 -31.11
N ASN A 595 -17.48 12.73 -31.98
CA ASN A 595 -18.73 12.21 -32.51
C ASN A 595 -19.31 11.16 -31.56
N LYS A 596 -20.58 11.27 -31.19
CA LYS A 596 -21.26 10.30 -30.32
C LYS A 596 -21.84 9.14 -31.12
N GLU A 597 -21.65 7.92 -30.62
CA GLU A 597 -22.30 6.71 -31.11
C GLU A 597 -22.97 5.97 -29.95
N ALA A 598 -24.20 5.51 -30.16
CA ALA A 598 -24.90 4.58 -29.28
C ALA A 598 -25.04 3.24 -29.98
N TYR A 599 -24.69 2.15 -29.30
CA TYR A 599 -24.87 0.81 -29.83
C TYR A 599 -26.28 0.36 -29.52
N VAL A 600 -27.02 0.02 -30.57
CA VAL A 600 -28.41 -0.45 -30.45
C VAL A 600 -28.54 -1.85 -31.02
N GLN A 601 -29.44 -2.64 -30.46
CA GLN A 601 -29.66 -3.99 -30.94
C GLN A 601 -30.51 -3.98 -32.22
N VAL A 602 -29.95 -4.51 -33.30
CA VAL A 602 -30.61 -4.69 -34.60
C VAL A 602 -30.39 -6.13 -35.04
N GLU A 603 -31.47 -6.88 -35.27
CA GLU A 603 -31.41 -8.29 -35.69
C GLU A 603 -30.53 -9.16 -34.75
N GLY A 604 -30.58 -8.87 -33.44
CA GLY A 604 -29.81 -9.60 -32.42
C GLY A 604 -28.34 -9.19 -32.32
N ARG A 605 -27.88 -8.17 -33.06
CA ARG A 605 -26.51 -7.65 -33.01
C ARG A 605 -26.45 -6.21 -32.53
N TRP A 606 -25.41 -5.87 -31.80
CA TRP A 606 -25.11 -4.49 -31.40
C TRP A 606 -24.43 -3.76 -32.55
N VAL A 607 -25.06 -2.69 -33.04
CA VAL A 607 -24.53 -1.88 -34.14
C VAL A 607 -24.44 -0.40 -33.74
N PRO A 608 -23.36 0.31 -34.12
CA PRO A 608 -23.21 1.71 -33.80
C PRO A 608 -24.19 2.57 -34.59
N ARG A 609 -24.85 3.51 -33.91
CA ARG A 609 -25.69 4.54 -34.50
C ARG A 609 -25.20 5.92 -34.06
N PRO A 610 -24.92 6.85 -34.99
CA PRO A 610 -24.57 8.21 -34.64
C PRO A 610 -25.68 8.89 -33.84
N VAL A 611 -25.28 9.73 -32.88
CA VAL A 611 -26.17 10.58 -32.09
C VAL A 611 -25.70 12.04 -32.21
N PRO A 612 -25.89 12.67 -33.39
CA PRO A 612 -25.23 13.95 -33.73
C PRO A 612 -25.56 15.11 -32.77
N GLU A 613 -26.72 15.08 -32.13
CA GLU A 613 -27.15 16.04 -31.12
C GLU A 613 -26.30 16.03 -29.84
N GLU A 614 -25.58 14.93 -29.58
CA GLU A 614 -24.69 14.78 -28.43
C GLU A 614 -23.20 14.99 -28.80
N ASP A 615 -22.89 15.29 -30.07
CA ASP A 615 -21.54 15.56 -30.56
C ASP A 615 -20.92 16.78 -29.86
N GLN A 616 -19.64 16.68 -29.53
CA GLN A 616 -18.89 17.77 -28.87
C GLN A 616 -17.85 18.37 -29.81
N GLN A 617 -17.64 19.68 -29.69
CA GLN A 617 -16.63 20.41 -30.47
C GLN A 617 -15.86 21.37 -29.58
N ILE A 618 -14.54 21.34 -29.68
CA ILE A 618 -13.66 22.16 -28.84
C ILE A 618 -12.73 22.96 -29.76
N PRO A 619 -12.88 24.30 -29.83
CA PRO A 619 -12.01 25.12 -30.64
C PRO A 619 -10.60 25.21 -30.02
N LEU A 620 -9.58 25.23 -30.89
CA LEU A 620 -8.18 25.31 -30.54
C LEU A 620 -7.58 26.66 -30.96
N GLN A 621 -6.44 27.00 -30.37
CA GLN A 621 -5.69 28.20 -30.70
C GLN A 621 -5.06 28.13 -32.10
N THR A 622 -4.95 29.29 -32.76
CA THR A 622 -4.12 29.50 -33.95
C THR A 622 -3.01 30.51 -33.63
N PRO A 623 -1.72 30.23 -33.90
CA PRO A 623 -1.18 28.95 -34.40
C PRO A 623 -1.34 27.82 -33.38
N LEU A 624 -1.40 26.58 -33.88
CA LEU A 624 -1.55 25.40 -33.03
C LEU A 624 -0.32 25.24 -32.13
N ARG A 625 -0.58 25.10 -30.83
CA ARG A 625 0.42 24.68 -29.85
C ARG A 625 0.01 23.34 -29.26
N CYS A 626 0.93 22.39 -29.29
CA CYS A 626 0.71 21.04 -28.81
C CYS A 626 1.93 20.56 -28.02
N THR A 627 1.69 20.07 -26.81
CA THR A 627 2.72 19.38 -26.04
C THR A 627 2.37 17.91 -25.91
N LEU A 628 3.41 17.07 -25.83
CA LEU A 628 3.30 15.64 -25.57
C LEU A 628 3.85 15.38 -24.18
N SER A 629 3.08 14.70 -23.34
CA SER A 629 3.52 14.25 -22.02
C SER A 629 3.66 12.75 -22.00
N ARG A 630 4.73 12.24 -21.40
CA ARG A 630 4.95 10.82 -21.11
C ARG A 630 5.30 10.66 -19.65
N GLU A 631 4.78 9.60 -19.05
CA GLU A 631 5.20 9.16 -17.72
C GLU A 631 6.62 8.61 -17.79
N MET A 632 7.54 9.22 -17.04
CA MET A 632 8.98 8.97 -17.15
C MET A 632 9.48 8.18 -15.96
N LYS A 633 10.09 7.04 -16.25
CA LYS A 633 10.65 6.14 -15.23
C LYS A 633 11.92 6.66 -14.55
N ARG A 634 12.71 7.47 -15.26
CA ARG A 634 14.16 7.64 -14.98
C ARG A 634 14.62 9.08 -14.92
N ASP A 635 13.74 10.04 -15.18
CA ASP A 635 14.17 11.37 -15.61
C ASP A 635 14.99 12.13 -14.55
N ASP A 636 14.57 12.06 -13.28
CA ASP A 636 15.26 12.75 -12.21
C ASP A 636 15.72 11.77 -11.11
N PRO A 637 16.93 11.21 -11.24
CA PRO A 637 17.53 10.34 -10.22
C PRO A 637 17.59 10.97 -8.82
N SER A 638 17.48 12.30 -8.71
CA SER A 638 17.44 12.97 -7.40
C SER A 638 16.23 12.56 -6.55
N GLN A 639 15.14 12.10 -7.17
CA GLN A 639 13.94 11.61 -6.47
C GLN A 639 14.24 10.43 -5.55
N PHE A 640 15.22 9.59 -5.90
CA PHE A 640 15.64 8.45 -5.09
C PHE A 640 16.66 8.82 -4.01
N THR A 641 17.25 10.02 -4.08
CA THR A 641 18.45 10.38 -3.30
C THR A 641 18.21 10.32 -1.80
N ALA A 642 17.07 10.79 -1.30
CA ALA A 642 16.78 10.73 0.14
C ALA A 642 16.74 9.29 0.67
N LEU A 643 16.17 8.36 -0.10
CA LEU A 643 16.07 6.94 0.26
C LEU A 643 17.40 6.21 0.12
N LEU A 644 18.15 6.49 -0.95
CA LEU A 644 19.51 6.01 -1.10
C LEU A 644 20.40 6.51 0.04
N GLN A 645 20.24 7.75 0.50
CA GLN A 645 20.95 8.29 1.66
C GLN A 645 20.53 7.62 2.97
N LEU A 646 19.23 7.31 3.17
CA LEU A 646 18.77 6.54 4.33
C LEU A 646 19.44 5.16 4.37
N ALA A 647 19.51 4.48 3.24
CA ALA A 647 20.20 3.21 3.11
C ALA A 647 21.71 3.36 3.31
N GLN A 648 22.37 4.16 2.47
CA GLN A 648 23.83 4.25 2.36
C GLN A 648 24.52 4.98 3.49
N ARG A 649 23.88 6.01 4.07
CA ARG A 649 24.50 6.92 5.06
C ARG A 649 23.88 6.83 6.44
N GLN A 650 22.75 6.14 6.57
CA GLN A 650 22.13 5.86 7.86
C GLN A 650 21.96 4.37 8.12
N GLY A 651 22.35 3.46 7.22
CA GLY A 651 22.27 2.02 7.47
C GLY A 651 20.85 1.49 7.65
N ARG A 652 19.83 2.20 7.14
CA ARG A 652 18.42 1.82 7.29
C ARG A 652 17.96 0.97 6.13
N ASN A 653 17.20 -0.09 6.42
CA ASN A 653 16.50 -0.83 5.38
C ASN A 653 15.52 0.09 4.65
N ILE A 654 15.44 -0.11 3.35
CA ILE A 654 14.43 0.49 2.46
C ILE A 654 13.78 -0.66 1.68
N CYS A 655 12.69 -0.36 0.99
CA CYS A 655 12.03 -1.27 0.08
C CYS A 655 12.16 -0.74 -1.35
N ALA A 656 12.04 -1.63 -2.33
CA ALA A 656 12.25 -1.26 -3.73
C ALA A 656 11.40 -2.10 -4.66
N ASP A 657 10.60 -1.43 -5.48
CA ASP A 657 9.94 -2.10 -6.59
C ASP A 657 10.86 -2.07 -7.80
N THR A 658 11.11 -3.25 -8.36
CA THR A 658 12.01 -3.45 -9.48
C THR A 658 11.22 -3.81 -10.73
N ASP A 659 11.40 -3.05 -11.80
CA ASP A 659 10.71 -3.25 -13.09
C ASP A 659 11.02 -4.65 -13.67
N LYS A 660 10.14 -5.62 -13.41
CA LYS A 660 10.29 -7.03 -13.82
C LYS A 660 9.20 -7.52 -14.75
N GLU A 661 8.37 -6.63 -15.31
CA GLU A 661 7.12 -7.03 -16.00
C GLU A 661 6.26 -7.98 -15.13
N SER A 662 6.46 -7.91 -13.81
CA SER A 662 5.86 -8.77 -12.80
C SER A 662 4.94 -7.92 -11.94
N ALA A 663 3.74 -8.42 -11.66
CA ALA A 663 2.70 -7.71 -10.90
C ALA A 663 3.03 -7.55 -9.39
N VAL A 664 4.29 -7.65 -8.98
CA VAL A 664 4.73 -7.64 -7.58
C VAL A 664 5.51 -6.37 -7.29
N TRP A 665 5.00 -5.52 -6.40
CA TRP A 665 5.72 -4.35 -5.88
C TRP A 665 6.87 -4.88 -4.99
N ASN A 666 8.11 -4.86 -5.50
CA ASN A 666 9.17 -5.72 -4.94
C ASN A 666 9.60 -5.29 -3.50
N GLY A 667 9.89 -6.29 -2.66
CA GLY A 667 9.93 -6.13 -1.19
C GLY A 667 11.14 -5.42 -0.60
N VAL A 668 11.54 -5.84 0.61
CA VAL A 668 12.70 -5.26 1.30
C VAL A 668 13.98 -5.38 0.47
N VAL A 669 14.79 -4.31 0.46
CA VAL A 669 16.14 -4.32 -0.14
C VAL A 669 17.07 -5.08 0.78
N THR A 670 17.72 -6.11 0.24
CA THR A 670 18.64 -7.01 0.96
C THR A 670 20.09 -6.68 0.66
N GLU A 671 20.39 -6.10 -0.50
CA GLU A 671 21.73 -5.63 -0.87
C GLU A 671 21.66 -4.38 -1.76
N LEU A 672 22.59 -3.46 -1.55
CA LEU A 672 22.80 -2.28 -2.36
C LEU A 672 24.30 -2.18 -2.67
N HIS A 673 24.66 -2.00 -3.94
CA HIS A 673 26.04 -1.85 -4.36
C HIS A 673 26.20 -0.59 -5.21
N THR A 674 26.90 0.39 -4.64
CA THR A 674 27.11 1.70 -5.29
C THR A 674 28.53 1.84 -5.80
N ALA A 675 28.69 2.31 -7.04
CA ALA A 675 30.00 2.48 -7.66
C ALA A 675 30.03 3.75 -8.53
N LYS A 676 31.11 4.51 -8.39
CA LYS A 676 31.50 5.54 -9.37
C LYS A 676 32.22 4.85 -10.52
N VAL A 677 31.59 4.80 -11.69
CA VAL A 677 32.10 4.06 -12.85
C VAL A 677 32.96 4.94 -13.77
N GLY A 678 32.86 6.26 -13.65
CA GLY A 678 33.70 7.19 -14.38
C GLY A 678 33.52 8.65 -13.94
N ALA A 679 34.40 9.53 -14.40
CA ALA A 679 34.31 10.97 -14.15
C ALA A 679 34.95 11.79 -15.28
N ASN A 680 34.41 12.98 -15.52
CA ASN A 680 34.94 14.02 -16.38
C ASN A 680 35.19 15.28 -15.54
N ALA A 681 36.46 15.60 -15.31
CA ALA A 681 36.86 16.73 -14.48
C ALA A 681 36.50 18.09 -15.11
N ASP A 682 36.57 18.21 -16.43
CA ASP A 682 36.31 19.47 -17.16
C ASP A 682 34.82 19.82 -17.12
N ALA A 683 33.96 18.83 -17.35
CA ALA A 683 32.51 18.97 -17.25
C ALA A 683 31.99 18.90 -15.80
N ARG A 684 32.87 18.63 -14.82
CA ARG A 684 32.55 18.32 -13.41
C ARG A 684 31.40 17.33 -13.30
N THR A 685 31.43 16.30 -14.13
CA THR A 685 30.36 15.32 -14.23
C THR A 685 30.88 13.93 -13.91
N GLU A 686 30.12 13.16 -13.15
CA GLU A 686 30.47 11.81 -12.70
C GLU A 686 29.41 10.82 -13.16
N HIS A 687 29.83 9.60 -13.49
CA HIS A 687 28.91 8.50 -13.80
C HIS A 687 28.86 7.57 -12.59
N TRP A 688 27.66 7.42 -12.03
CA TRP A 688 27.36 6.56 -10.89
C TRP A 688 26.43 5.42 -11.27
N ARG A 689 26.67 4.26 -10.66
CA ARG A 689 25.83 3.08 -10.73
C ARG A 689 25.42 2.65 -9.34
N VAL A 690 24.15 2.32 -9.15
CA VAL A 690 23.60 1.70 -7.94
C VAL A 690 22.89 0.42 -8.36
N ASP A 691 23.47 -0.72 -8.04
CA ASP A 691 22.84 -2.04 -8.16
C ASP A 691 22.05 -2.33 -6.87
N LEU A 692 20.80 -2.75 -6.98
CA LEU A 692 19.90 -3.06 -5.88
C LEU A 692 19.43 -4.51 -5.99
N GLN A 693 19.49 -5.24 -4.89
CA GLN A 693 18.83 -6.54 -4.73
C GLN A 693 17.67 -6.35 -3.75
N ALA A 694 16.46 -6.56 -4.24
CA ALA A 694 15.26 -6.72 -3.43
C ALA A 694 14.90 -8.20 -3.31
N ARG A 695 14.00 -8.53 -2.39
CA ARG A 695 13.55 -9.92 -2.14
C ARG A 695 13.10 -10.65 -3.42
N PHE A 696 12.31 -9.99 -4.27
CA PHE A 696 11.74 -10.59 -5.48
C PHE A 696 12.37 -10.09 -6.78
N GLY A 697 13.40 -9.25 -6.67
CA GLY A 697 13.86 -8.49 -7.81
C GLY A 697 15.26 -7.92 -7.69
N GLU A 698 15.79 -7.49 -8.82
CA GLU A 698 17.03 -6.73 -8.86
C GLU A 698 16.80 -5.53 -9.77
N ALA A 699 17.40 -4.41 -9.39
CA ALA A 699 17.33 -3.17 -10.13
C ALA A 699 18.70 -2.51 -10.22
N ARG A 700 18.85 -1.58 -11.16
CA ARG A 700 20.04 -0.81 -11.42
C ARG A 700 19.65 0.61 -11.79
N LEU A 701 20.18 1.57 -11.03
CA LEU A 701 20.18 2.98 -11.39
C LEU A 701 21.54 3.35 -11.96
N GLU A 702 21.58 3.89 -13.18
CA GLU A 702 22.79 4.47 -13.77
C GLU A 702 22.51 5.92 -14.16
N TYR A 703 23.31 6.84 -13.62
CA TYR A 703 23.09 8.27 -13.79
C TYR A 703 24.39 9.07 -13.83
N LEU A 704 24.33 10.19 -14.53
CA LEU A 704 25.32 11.22 -14.57
C LEU A 704 24.97 12.30 -13.54
N VAL A 705 25.94 12.71 -12.73
CA VAL A 705 25.81 13.80 -11.75
C VAL A 705 26.76 14.92 -12.13
N ARG A 706 26.24 16.11 -12.40
CA ARG A 706 27.05 17.33 -12.51
C ARG A 706 27.21 17.96 -11.13
N ARG A 707 28.43 18.35 -10.80
CA ARG A 707 28.79 19.01 -9.52
C ARG A 707 29.11 20.49 -9.71
N ASP A 708 28.81 21.26 -8.67
CA ASP A 708 29.21 22.66 -8.56
C ASP A 708 30.72 22.81 -8.25
N GLU A 709 31.17 24.04 -8.00
CA GLU A 709 32.59 24.31 -7.69
C GLU A 709 33.05 23.73 -6.34
N ARG A 710 32.12 23.45 -5.43
CA ARG A 710 32.37 22.88 -4.10
C ARG A 710 32.22 21.36 -4.07
N GLY A 711 31.82 20.75 -5.18
CA GLY A 711 31.59 19.31 -5.29
C GLY A 711 30.19 18.87 -4.88
N GLU A 712 29.26 19.80 -4.64
CA GLU A 712 27.87 19.45 -4.35
C GLU A 712 27.13 19.11 -5.65
N PRO A 713 26.22 18.11 -5.65
CA PRO A 713 25.41 17.82 -6.82
C PRO A 713 24.55 19.02 -7.27
N GLU A 714 24.67 19.39 -8.55
CA GLU A 714 23.93 20.49 -9.19
C GLU A 714 22.80 19.97 -10.09
N ALA A 715 23.03 18.89 -10.82
CA ALA A 715 22.06 18.29 -11.72
C ALA A 715 22.31 16.80 -11.93
N TYR A 716 21.22 16.07 -12.19
CA TYR A 716 21.22 14.63 -12.46
C TYR A 716 20.65 14.35 -13.85
N CYS A 717 21.16 13.33 -14.51
CA CYS A 717 20.66 12.86 -15.80
C CYS A 717 20.78 11.33 -15.87
N PRO A 718 19.71 10.58 -16.18
CA PRO A 718 19.81 9.14 -16.44
C PRO A 718 20.84 8.84 -17.54
N ALA A 719 21.73 7.86 -17.30
CA ALA A 719 22.77 7.49 -18.25
C ALA A 719 22.25 6.59 -19.39
N THR A 720 21.13 5.89 -19.17
CA THR A 720 20.57 4.92 -20.13
C THR A 720 19.20 5.37 -20.65
N SER A 721 18.93 5.09 -21.92
CA SER A 721 17.62 5.25 -22.55
C SER A 721 16.51 4.49 -21.82
N ASP A 722 15.28 5.01 -21.84
CA ASP A 722 14.06 4.37 -21.30
C ASP A 722 13.63 3.12 -22.06
N GLU A 723 14.14 2.91 -23.27
CA GLU A 723 13.94 1.67 -24.05
C GLU A 723 14.92 0.57 -23.63
N HIS A 724 15.96 0.91 -22.86
CA HIS A 724 16.91 -0.09 -22.40
C HIS A 724 16.27 -0.95 -21.30
N TRP A 725 16.19 -2.26 -21.56
CA TRP A 725 15.69 -3.32 -20.67
C TRP A 725 16.46 -3.51 -19.36
N ALA A 726 17.45 -2.66 -19.06
CA ALA A 726 18.06 -2.64 -17.73
C ALA A 726 16.95 -2.45 -16.68
N ARG A 727 16.91 -3.34 -15.69
CA ARG A 727 15.90 -3.37 -14.63
C ARG A 727 16.08 -2.12 -13.79
N TRP A 728 15.30 -1.05 -14.00
CA TRP A 728 15.36 0.12 -13.12
C TRP A 728 14.42 -0.12 -11.93
N PRO A 729 14.67 0.50 -10.76
CA PRO A 729 13.66 0.52 -9.74
C PRO A 729 12.55 1.47 -10.20
N ASP A 730 11.29 1.02 -10.13
CA ASP A 730 10.13 1.87 -10.41
C ASP A 730 9.95 2.86 -9.25
N PHE A 731 10.07 2.40 -8.01
CA PHE A 731 10.15 3.26 -6.83
C PHE A 731 10.94 2.61 -5.70
N LEU A 732 11.51 3.47 -4.86
CA LEU A 732 12.04 3.14 -3.54
C LEU A 732 11.10 3.73 -2.50
N TRP A 733 11.00 3.09 -1.35
CA TRP A 733 10.27 3.68 -0.24
C TRP A 733 10.84 3.27 1.11
N HIS A 734 10.45 4.04 2.13
CA HIS A 734 10.76 3.78 3.51
C HIS A 734 9.60 4.25 4.38
N ASP A 735 9.05 3.32 5.14
CA ASP A 735 7.91 3.58 6.02
C ASP A 735 8.21 3.30 7.49
N VAL A 736 7.73 4.22 8.34
CA VAL A 736 7.68 4.05 9.79
C VAL A 736 6.25 4.34 10.25
N PRO A 737 5.42 3.29 10.40
CA PRO A 737 4.01 3.44 10.73
C PRO A 737 3.77 4.10 12.10
N ASP A 738 2.71 4.91 12.16
CA ASP A 738 2.14 5.47 13.40
C ASP A 738 0.61 5.39 13.31
N VAL A 739 0.08 4.26 13.78
CA VAL A 739 -1.31 3.86 13.57
C VAL A 739 -2.01 3.66 14.90
N GLY A 740 -3.20 4.24 15.07
CA GLY A 740 -4.02 4.08 16.26
C GLY A 740 -5.44 4.51 15.98
N SER A 741 -6.38 4.11 16.84
CA SER A 741 -7.79 4.48 16.71
C SER A 741 -7.99 6.00 16.85
N LYS A 742 -7.18 6.62 17.69
CA LYS A 742 -7.24 8.05 18.02
C LYS A 742 -5.90 8.56 18.52
N GLY A 743 -5.78 9.88 18.57
CA GLY A 743 -4.65 10.56 19.19
C GLY A 743 -5.02 11.97 19.64
N VAL A 744 -4.03 12.67 20.19
CA VAL A 744 -4.14 14.10 20.51
C VAL A 744 -3.16 14.89 19.66
N GLU A 745 -3.61 16.00 19.08
CA GLU A 745 -2.81 16.94 18.31
C GLU A 745 -3.12 18.37 18.76
N ARG A 746 -2.11 19.10 19.25
CA ARG A 746 -2.26 20.47 19.76
C ARG A 746 -3.36 20.65 20.84
N GLY A 747 -3.68 19.57 21.55
CA GLY A 747 -4.73 19.55 22.59
C GLY A 747 -6.09 19.03 22.11
N ASP A 748 -6.29 18.87 20.80
CA ASP A 748 -7.53 18.37 20.21
C ASP A 748 -7.45 16.87 19.93
N TRP A 749 -8.60 16.19 20.03
CA TRP A 749 -8.69 14.77 19.68
C TRP A 749 -8.88 14.58 18.18
N ILE A 750 -8.15 13.61 17.66
CA ILE A 750 -8.21 13.18 16.26
C ILE A 750 -8.50 11.69 16.20
N VAL A 751 -9.14 11.24 15.12
CA VAL A 751 -9.55 9.84 14.89
C VAL A 751 -9.03 9.36 13.56
N ASN A 752 -8.62 8.08 13.47
CA ASN A 752 -8.18 7.51 12.21
C ASN A 752 -9.39 7.37 11.28
N GLN A 753 -9.34 8.05 10.12
CA GLN A 753 -10.45 8.11 9.17
C GLN A 753 -10.77 6.74 8.56
N ALA A 754 -9.73 5.98 8.16
CA ALA A 754 -9.91 4.66 7.59
C ALA A 754 -10.56 3.68 8.60
N MET A 755 -10.22 3.80 9.88
CA MET A 755 -10.87 3.00 10.92
C MET A 755 -12.34 3.38 11.13
N VAL A 756 -12.71 4.65 10.97
CA VAL A 756 -14.13 5.06 10.99
C VAL A 756 -14.86 4.50 9.78
N ASP A 757 -14.30 4.70 8.58
CA ASP A 757 -14.93 4.31 7.31
C ASP A 757 -15.14 2.79 7.20
N ARG A 758 -14.25 2.00 7.79
CA ARG A 758 -14.36 0.52 7.87
C ARG A 758 -15.23 0.01 9.03
N GLY A 759 -15.79 0.91 9.85
CA GLY A 759 -16.56 0.51 11.04
C GLY A 759 -15.75 -0.14 12.15
N LEU A 760 -14.42 0.02 12.13
CA LEU A 760 -13.50 -0.49 13.18
C LEU A 760 -13.64 0.29 14.49
N ILE A 761 -14.05 1.56 14.39
CA ILE A 761 -14.31 2.41 15.54
C ILE A 761 -15.63 3.16 15.41
N GLU A 762 -16.28 3.41 16.56
CA GLU A 762 -17.49 4.21 16.65
C GLU A 762 -17.21 5.47 17.49
N ILE A 763 -17.70 6.62 17.03
CA ILE A 763 -17.57 7.90 17.73
C ILE A 763 -18.92 8.27 18.33
N ARG A 764 -18.95 8.53 19.64
CA ARG A 764 -20.15 8.96 20.35
C ARG A 764 -19.89 10.28 21.07
N VAL A 765 -20.86 11.18 20.98
CA VAL A 765 -20.88 12.39 21.83
C VAL A 765 -21.03 11.96 23.30
N ASP A 766 -20.07 12.37 24.12
CA ASP A 766 -20.04 12.09 25.54
C ASP A 766 -19.47 13.31 26.28
N GLU A 767 -20.36 14.12 26.85
CA GLU A 767 -20.02 15.33 27.58
C GLU A 767 -19.27 15.06 28.89
N SER A 768 -19.23 13.81 29.35
CA SER A 768 -18.53 13.42 30.59
C SER A 768 -17.02 13.27 30.41
N VAL A 769 -16.53 13.18 29.16
CA VAL A 769 -15.10 13.13 28.85
C VAL A 769 -14.58 14.50 28.42
N PRO A 770 -13.33 14.88 28.75
CA PRO A 770 -12.78 16.22 28.43
C PRO A 770 -12.81 16.59 26.94
N SER A 771 -12.84 15.59 26.07
CA SER A 771 -12.95 15.74 24.61
C SER A 771 -14.35 16.10 24.13
N GLY A 772 -15.40 15.86 24.91
CA GLY A 772 -16.80 15.86 24.46
C GLY A 772 -17.19 14.64 23.60
N PHE A 773 -16.23 13.76 23.29
CA PHE A 773 -16.42 12.59 22.43
C PHE A 773 -15.69 11.36 22.96
N TYR A 774 -16.37 10.22 22.95
CA TYR A 774 -15.79 8.92 23.23
C TYR A 774 -15.63 8.10 21.95
N VAL A 775 -14.50 7.41 21.82
CA VAL A 775 -14.22 6.50 20.71
C VAL A 775 -14.25 5.07 21.24
N TYR A 776 -15.17 4.26 20.73
CA TYR A 776 -15.25 2.83 20.97
C TYR A 776 -14.36 2.10 19.95
N ASP A 777 -13.31 1.46 20.46
CA ASP A 777 -12.26 0.76 19.73
C ASP A 777 -11.99 -0.60 20.38
N ASP A 778 -13.07 -1.29 20.80
CA ASP A 778 -13.04 -2.53 21.58
C ASP A 778 -12.27 -3.64 20.84
N HIS A 779 -12.49 -3.81 19.53
CA HIS A 779 -11.75 -4.76 18.70
C HIS A 779 -10.26 -4.39 18.59
N VAL A 780 -9.93 -3.14 18.26
CA VAL A 780 -8.54 -2.67 18.11
C VAL A 780 -7.75 -2.89 19.41
N LYS A 781 -8.35 -2.58 20.56
CA LYS A 781 -7.75 -2.86 21.89
C LYS A 781 -7.46 -4.34 22.08
N ASN A 782 -8.38 -5.23 21.72
CA ASN A 782 -8.18 -6.66 21.89
C ASN A 782 -7.05 -7.18 20.99
N THR A 783 -7.02 -6.79 19.72
CA THR A 783 -5.94 -7.16 18.79
C THR A 783 -4.59 -6.69 19.31
N TYR A 784 -4.48 -5.44 19.76
CA TYR A 784 -3.23 -4.90 20.26
C TYR A 784 -2.78 -5.53 21.58
N GLU A 785 -3.71 -5.92 22.47
CA GLU A 785 -3.35 -6.67 23.68
C GLU A 785 -2.87 -8.09 23.37
N LEU A 786 -3.41 -8.75 22.35
CA LEU A 786 -2.93 -10.04 21.87
C LEU A 786 -1.53 -9.93 21.25
N LEU A 787 -1.32 -8.94 20.38
CA LEU A 787 0.00 -8.64 19.81
C LEU A 787 1.02 -8.33 20.91
N PHE A 788 0.64 -7.53 21.91
CA PHE A 788 1.49 -7.25 23.06
C PHE A 788 1.82 -8.54 23.83
N ALA A 789 0.84 -9.42 24.07
CA ALA A 789 1.08 -10.68 24.75
C ALA A 789 2.13 -11.54 24.02
N GLY A 790 1.98 -11.71 22.71
CA GLY A 790 2.91 -12.48 21.88
C GLY A 790 4.32 -11.88 21.89
N LEU A 791 4.43 -10.58 21.66
CA LEU A 791 5.71 -9.88 21.51
C LEU A 791 6.44 -9.60 22.82
N ALA A 792 5.71 -9.46 23.93
CA ALA A 792 6.31 -9.31 25.26
C ALA A 792 6.69 -10.66 25.90
N GLY A 793 6.37 -11.78 25.27
CA GLY A 793 6.66 -13.14 25.74
C GLY A 793 5.68 -13.69 26.78
N TYR A 794 4.43 -13.21 26.80
CA TYR A 794 3.32 -13.82 27.54
C TYR A 794 2.66 -14.90 26.67
N ALA A 795 3.32 -16.06 26.57
CA ALA A 795 2.89 -17.16 25.69
C ALA A 795 1.50 -17.74 26.03
N HIS A 796 0.98 -17.46 27.23
CA HIS A 796 -0.34 -17.90 27.66
C HIS A 796 -1.15 -16.75 28.25
N THR A 797 -2.46 -16.73 28.00
CA THR A 797 -3.37 -15.71 28.55
C THR A 797 -4.69 -16.30 29.03
N VAL A 798 -5.32 -15.60 29.97
CA VAL A 798 -6.70 -15.82 30.41
C VAL A 798 -7.50 -14.56 30.14
N VAL A 799 -8.68 -14.70 29.54
CA VAL A 799 -9.70 -13.65 29.47
C VAL A 799 -10.81 -13.96 30.46
N HIS A 800 -10.98 -13.05 31.42
CA HIS A 800 -12.04 -13.13 32.42
C HIS A 800 -12.72 -11.78 32.58
N ASN A 801 -14.06 -11.75 32.44
CA ASN A 801 -14.85 -10.52 32.44
C ASN A 801 -14.33 -9.46 31.42
N ASN A 802 -13.97 -9.93 30.22
CA ASN A 802 -13.34 -9.15 29.14
C ASN A 802 -12.06 -8.39 29.57
N LYS A 803 -11.31 -8.95 30.54
CA LYS A 803 -10.00 -8.47 30.95
C LYS A 803 -8.99 -9.58 30.69
N ARG A 804 -7.87 -9.21 30.08
CA ARG A 804 -6.79 -10.13 29.72
C ARG A 804 -5.69 -10.15 30.77
N TYR A 805 -5.26 -11.35 31.15
CA TYR A 805 -4.15 -11.58 32.03
C TYR A 805 -3.13 -12.52 31.37
N GLY A 806 -1.86 -12.18 31.43
CA GLY A 806 -0.76 -12.88 30.77
C GLY A 806 0.10 -13.68 31.73
N PHE A 807 0.59 -14.80 31.23
CA PHE A 807 1.47 -15.73 31.93
C PHE A 807 2.66 -16.06 31.04
N ARG A 808 3.84 -16.14 31.64
CA ARG A 808 5.06 -16.67 31.02
C ARG A 808 5.25 -18.17 31.28
N SER A 809 4.61 -18.69 32.34
CA SER A 809 4.65 -20.10 32.73
C SER A 809 3.36 -20.80 32.34
N ALA A 810 3.48 -21.90 31.59
CA ALA A 810 2.36 -22.77 31.23
C ALA A 810 1.70 -23.41 32.47
N GLU A 811 2.49 -23.76 33.50
CA GLU A 811 2.00 -24.38 34.74
C GLU A 811 1.10 -23.41 35.52
N ALA A 812 1.56 -22.17 35.70
CA ALA A 812 0.78 -21.14 36.39
C ALA A 812 -0.52 -20.81 35.63
N TRP A 813 -0.45 -20.78 34.29
CA TRP A 813 -1.62 -20.61 33.46
C TRP A 813 -2.62 -21.76 33.64
N GLN A 814 -2.18 -23.02 33.56
CA GLN A 814 -3.06 -24.18 33.72
C GLN A 814 -3.75 -24.18 35.09
N ALA A 815 -3.02 -23.86 36.16
CA ALA A 815 -3.60 -23.75 37.50
C ALA A 815 -4.70 -22.68 37.59
N ALA A 816 -4.56 -21.54 36.89
CA ALA A 816 -5.59 -20.52 36.81
C ALA A 816 -6.81 -20.98 35.99
N VAL A 817 -6.57 -21.66 34.86
CA VAL A 817 -7.61 -22.27 34.01
C VAL A 817 -8.45 -23.26 34.80
N ASP A 818 -7.82 -24.19 35.52
CA ASP A 818 -8.53 -25.23 36.28
C ASP A 818 -9.45 -24.63 37.35
N ARG A 819 -8.98 -23.60 38.05
CA ARG A 819 -9.78 -22.89 39.06
C ARG A 819 -10.96 -22.15 38.45
N LEU A 820 -10.75 -21.45 37.33
CA LEU A 820 -11.82 -20.74 36.62
C LEU A 820 -12.84 -21.70 36.01
N ALA A 821 -12.39 -22.83 35.46
CA ALA A 821 -13.25 -23.87 34.92
C ALA A 821 -14.13 -24.48 36.02
N ALA A 822 -13.57 -24.71 37.21
CA ALA A 822 -14.33 -25.17 38.37
C ALA A 822 -15.40 -24.15 38.81
N LEU A 823 -15.06 -22.85 38.87
CA LEU A 823 -16.03 -21.78 39.19
C LEU A 823 -17.13 -21.67 38.13
N ARG A 824 -16.77 -21.78 36.85
CA ARG A 824 -17.72 -21.77 35.73
C ARG A 824 -18.69 -22.95 35.82
N GLY A 825 -18.20 -24.15 36.14
CA GLY A 825 -19.01 -25.36 36.27
C GLY A 825 -20.03 -25.30 37.41
N ALA A 826 -19.85 -24.40 38.37
CA ALA A 826 -20.79 -24.18 39.48
C ALA A 826 -21.94 -23.20 39.14
N LEU A 827 -21.93 -22.59 37.94
CA LEU A 827 -22.96 -21.65 37.51
C LEU A 827 -24.26 -22.39 37.14
N SER A 828 -25.38 -21.70 37.34
CA SER A 828 -26.71 -22.18 36.97
C SER A 828 -27.44 -21.15 36.11
N PHE A 829 -28.23 -21.61 35.15
CA PHE A 829 -28.93 -20.78 34.17
C PHE A 829 -30.44 -21.02 34.20
N GLU A 830 -31.19 -19.98 33.87
CA GLU A 830 -32.64 -19.99 33.69
C GLU A 830 -33.00 -19.43 32.30
N ASP A 831 -34.14 -19.84 31.75
CA ASP A 831 -34.65 -19.32 30.49
C ASP A 831 -35.43 -18.01 30.75
N GLU A 832 -35.08 -16.94 30.02
CA GLU A 832 -35.93 -15.75 29.90
C GLU A 832 -37.08 -16.04 28.92
N PRO A 833 -38.33 -15.74 29.31
CA PRO A 833 -39.54 -16.00 28.51
C PRO A 833 -39.59 -15.20 27.21
#